data_AF-A0A9D6ITC6-F1
#
_entry.id   AF-A0A9D6ITC6-F1
#
_cell.length_a   1.000
_cell.length_b   1.000
_cell.length_c   1.000
_cell.angle_alpha   90.00
_cell.angle_beta   90.00
_cell.angle_gamma   90.00
#
_symmetry.space_group_name_H-M   'P 1'
#
loop_
_entity.id
_entity.type
_entity.pdbx_description
1 polymer ?
#
loop_
_entity_poly.entity_id
_entity_poly.type
_entity_poly.pdbx_seq_one_letter_code
_entity_poly.pdbx_strand_id
1 'polypeptide(L)'
;MFEEFVTRLSDFVWGPPSILLLIGTGILLSFRTGLIQLKKFGLGLKIIRGDYDDPGIAGDVSHYQALSTALAATIGTGNIVGVATAIAVGGPGAVFWMWITALVGMATKYSCCLLALRYRTTDPSGHISGGPMYYLERGLGLKALGRLFALCTVAAALGIGNLVQSHSAADYLHNTFSIPQGVTSVALAVLVGLVIIGGIRRIAHVASFLVPFMCAFYTLACLVVLVLNISKIPEALGLIFKHAFTPLGATGGFLGSSVLLTMRMGVARGIFSNEAGLGSAPIAHAAAKTKEPVREGLVAMMGPFIDTILVCTLTALVIITTGVWREGLDGATLSAQAFHRGLGIWGERGVALSLLLFVYTTIIGWFYYGDRALYYLTGPRYATAYKWLWTSLVAVGAVVQLKTVWNLADIANGFMAFPNLVGLIGLSGVVSKSTRDYFERVKRVTPLVGTHERLGGRMTDFHGWYLPLQYSGILEEHRAVRQVAGLFDASHLAKIHITGEDAHSFVQKLVVSDLSRMGRGDILYTLITNEKGGVLDDILVYMHSHRHYFLVTNAVQSAKVIPWLQKHRFPNTQIRDATQALGMLALQGPRAVEFLEPYLKASYKRLKLYTFEQGTFQNKIPVLVSRTGYTGEDGFELIPPAGKSAWVWNTLSNTLLSDGTPLVPCGLGARDTLRLEAGNLLSGQDFDERNNPFEIGLGKLVHFEKPYFLGRPALARLHAREPRTRLAAFTLKGRAIPRSGNPVFGAGARAGEVTSGSFAPTLGYTIGLAHIDSSFSAPGTEIEIETRGQRFPGVVTSKPFYRRRALTSLKGAH
;
A
#
# COMPACT_ATOMS: atom_id res chain seq x y z
N MET A 1 18.91 -48.99 -7.22
CA MET A 1 20.05 -48.06 -7.44
C MET A 1 19.57 -46.63 -7.75
N PHE A 2 18.81 -46.39 -8.84
CA PHE A 2 18.31 -45.03 -9.16
C PHE A 2 17.38 -44.46 -8.08
N GLU A 3 16.37 -45.21 -7.65
CA GLU A 3 15.42 -44.75 -6.61
C GLU A 3 16.11 -44.44 -5.27
N GLU A 4 17.10 -45.24 -4.89
CA GLU A 4 17.89 -45.05 -3.68
C GLU A 4 18.78 -43.80 -3.78
N PHE A 5 19.42 -43.57 -4.94
CA PHE A 5 20.16 -42.35 -5.21
C PHE A 5 19.27 -41.10 -5.11
N VAL A 6 18.10 -41.13 -5.75
CA VAL A 6 17.12 -40.04 -5.71
C VAL A 6 16.65 -39.78 -4.27
N THR A 7 16.43 -40.84 -3.48
CA THR A 7 16.04 -40.70 -2.07
C THR A 7 17.15 -40.04 -1.25
N ARG A 8 18.40 -40.50 -1.37
CA ARG A 8 19.56 -39.92 -0.66
C ARG A 8 19.79 -38.45 -1.05
N LEU A 9 19.60 -38.11 -2.32
CA LEU A 9 19.73 -36.73 -2.79
C LEU A 9 18.62 -35.84 -2.21
N SER A 10 17.38 -36.32 -2.18
CA SER A 10 16.27 -35.60 -1.52
C SER A 10 16.56 -35.39 -0.03
N ASP A 11 17.04 -36.41 0.67
CA ASP A 11 17.43 -36.32 2.09
C ASP A 11 18.54 -35.28 2.33
N PHE A 12 19.51 -35.21 1.43
CA PHE A 12 20.59 -34.21 1.49
C PHE A 12 20.06 -32.79 1.24
N VAL A 13 19.25 -32.61 0.19
CA VAL A 13 18.65 -31.32 -0.17
C VAL A 13 17.79 -30.77 0.97
N TRP A 14 17.06 -31.63 1.68
CA TRP A 14 16.25 -31.28 2.85
C TRP A 14 16.96 -31.51 4.18
N GLY A 15 18.29 -31.59 4.14
CA GLY A 15 19.14 -31.76 5.32
C GLY A 15 19.29 -30.49 6.17
N PRO A 16 20.10 -30.56 7.24
CA PRO A 16 20.31 -29.45 8.16
C PRO A 16 20.72 -28.11 7.52
N PRO A 17 21.59 -28.06 6.48
CA PRO A 17 21.99 -26.79 5.87
C PRO A 17 20.81 -25.99 5.27
N SER A 18 19.92 -26.65 4.53
CA SER A 18 18.76 -26.01 3.90
C SER A 18 17.75 -25.54 4.93
N ILE A 19 17.55 -26.32 5.99
CA ILE A 19 16.70 -25.95 7.14
C ILE A 19 17.24 -24.68 7.82
N LEU A 20 18.55 -24.64 8.11
CA LEU A 20 19.20 -23.47 8.71
C LEU A 20 19.09 -22.25 7.80
N LEU A 21 19.26 -22.41 6.49
CA LEU A 21 19.14 -21.32 5.54
C LEU A 21 17.70 -20.77 5.47
N LEU A 22 16.69 -21.66 5.44
CA LEU A 22 15.27 -21.29 5.39
C LEU A 22 14.82 -20.56 6.66
N ILE A 23 15.04 -21.16 7.82
CA ILE A 23 14.68 -20.56 9.11
C ILE A 23 15.50 -19.30 9.36
N GLY A 24 16.83 -19.35 9.13
CA GLY A 24 17.73 -18.22 9.33
C GLY A 24 17.36 -17.02 8.46
N THR A 25 16.97 -17.25 7.21
CA THR A 25 16.45 -16.17 6.33
C THR A 25 15.16 -15.58 6.87
N GLY A 26 14.21 -16.42 7.32
CA GLY A 26 12.96 -15.94 7.91
C GLY A 26 13.17 -15.13 9.19
N ILE A 27 14.10 -15.55 10.06
CA ILE A 27 14.50 -14.80 11.26
C ILE A 27 15.13 -13.46 10.88
N LEU A 28 16.10 -13.46 9.96
CA LEU A 28 16.75 -12.24 9.46
C LEU A 28 15.72 -11.23 8.94
N LEU A 29 14.80 -11.69 8.08
CA LEU A 29 13.77 -10.84 7.48
C LEU A 29 12.76 -10.35 8.52
N SER A 30 12.42 -11.17 9.51
CA SER A 30 11.57 -10.79 10.63
C SER A 30 12.16 -9.60 11.39
N PHE A 31 13.45 -9.65 11.73
CA PHE A 31 14.12 -8.53 12.39
C PHE A 31 14.28 -7.31 11.48
N ARG A 32 14.70 -7.50 10.21
CA ARG A 32 14.89 -6.42 9.22
C ARG A 32 13.61 -5.64 8.92
N THR A 33 12.45 -6.28 9.02
CA THR A 33 11.13 -5.65 8.82
C THR A 33 10.47 -5.20 10.12
N GLY A 34 11.14 -5.38 11.27
CA GLY A 34 10.66 -4.93 12.57
C GLY A 34 9.51 -5.77 13.15
N LEU A 35 9.49 -7.08 12.88
CA LEU A 35 8.44 -8.05 13.25
C LEU A 35 7.09 -7.72 12.61
N ILE A 36 7.10 -7.48 11.30
CA ILE A 36 5.93 -7.03 10.54
C ILE A 36 4.74 -8.00 10.65
N GLN A 37 5.02 -9.31 10.69
CA GLN A 37 4.02 -10.36 10.81
C GLN A 37 3.22 -10.29 12.12
N LEU A 38 3.80 -9.71 13.18
CA LEU A 38 3.11 -9.48 14.45
C LEU A 38 2.48 -8.08 14.50
N LYS A 39 3.23 -7.05 14.10
CA LYS A 39 2.81 -5.65 14.29
C LYS A 39 1.77 -5.16 13.28
N LYS A 40 1.70 -5.76 12.08
CA LYS A 40 0.89 -5.28 10.95
C LYS A 40 -0.09 -6.32 10.41
N PHE A 41 -0.31 -7.41 11.16
CA PHE A 41 -1.27 -8.46 10.81
C PHE A 41 -2.67 -7.91 10.51
N GLY A 42 -3.20 -7.04 11.38
CA GLY A 42 -4.53 -6.46 11.21
C GLY A 42 -4.68 -5.57 9.97
N LEU A 43 -3.59 -4.98 9.47
CA LEU A 43 -3.62 -4.22 8.21
C LEU A 43 -3.74 -5.15 7.00
N GLY A 44 -3.09 -6.31 7.03
CA GLY A 44 -3.24 -7.34 5.98
C GLY A 44 -4.70 -7.76 5.80
N LEU A 45 -5.43 -7.96 6.91
CA LEU A 45 -6.86 -8.29 6.87
C LEU A 45 -7.71 -7.20 6.21
N LYS A 46 -7.44 -5.91 6.50
CA LYS A 46 -8.14 -4.79 5.87
C LYS A 46 -7.88 -4.72 4.35
N ILE A 47 -6.64 -4.98 3.93
CA ILE A 47 -6.28 -5.02 2.51
C ILE A 47 -7.01 -6.16 1.79
N ILE A 48 -7.10 -7.34 2.41
CA ILE A 48 -7.83 -8.49 1.85
C ILE A 48 -9.33 -8.18 1.69
N ARG A 49 -9.91 -7.42 2.62
CA ARG A 49 -11.33 -7.01 2.56
C ARG A 49 -11.65 -6.08 1.38
N GLY A 50 -10.62 -5.53 0.73
CA GLY A 50 -10.77 -4.62 -0.40
C GLY A 50 -10.77 -3.14 0.01
N ASP A 51 -10.50 -2.82 1.28
CA ASP A 51 -10.48 -1.44 1.79
C ASP A 51 -9.45 -0.53 1.07
N TYR A 52 -8.53 -1.13 0.30
CA TYR A 52 -7.44 -0.46 -0.41
C TYR A 52 -7.41 -0.74 -1.92
N ASP A 53 -8.46 -1.39 -2.47
CA ASP A 53 -8.55 -1.71 -3.90
C ASP A 53 -8.84 -0.45 -4.74
N ASP A 54 -8.13 -0.25 -5.85
CA ASP A 54 -8.41 0.80 -6.86
C ASP A 54 -8.62 0.16 -8.23
N PRO A 55 -9.83 0.28 -8.83
CA PRO A 55 -10.14 -0.31 -10.13
C PRO A 55 -9.32 0.29 -11.30
N GLY A 56 -8.69 1.46 -11.10
CA GLY A 56 -7.83 2.12 -12.10
C GLY A 56 -6.36 1.71 -12.07
N ILE A 57 -5.95 0.77 -11.20
CA ILE A 57 -4.56 0.30 -11.11
C ILE A 57 -4.35 -0.96 -11.96
N ALA A 58 -3.24 -0.98 -12.71
CA ALA A 58 -2.82 -2.12 -13.51
C ALA A 58 -2.53 -3.37 -12.65
N GLY A 59 -3.09 -4.50 -13.09
CA GLY A 59 -3.03 -5.82 -12.47
C GLY A 59 -4.14 -6.71 -13.00
N ASP A 60 -3.98 -8.02 -12.85
CA ASP A 60 -4.90 -9.00 -13.40
C ASP A 60 -5.99 -9.41 -12.39
N VAL A 61 -5.69 -9.34 -11.08
CA VAL A 61 -6.54 -9.86 -10.00
C VAL A 61 -6.55 -8.93 -8.77
N SER A 62 -7.59 -9.02 -7.94
CA SER A 62 -7.62 -8.30 -6.63
C SER A 62 -6.67 -8.92 -5.60
N HIS A 63 -6.43 -8.22 -4.49
CA HIS A 63 -5.64 -8.73 -3.35
C HIS A 63 -6.18 -10.08 -2.83
N TYR A 64 -7.50 -10.17 -2.65
CA TYR A 64 -8.17 -11.39 -2.22
C TYR A 64 -8.02 -12.54 -3.23
N GLN A 65 -8.16 -12.24 -4.52
CA GLN A 65 -8.00 -13.23 -5.58
C GLN A 65 -6.55 -13.72 -5.71
N ALA A 66 -5.57 -12.83 -5.52
CA ALA A 66 -4.16 -13.19 -5.49
C ALA A 66 -3.86 -14.14 -4.31
N LEU A 67 -4.33 -13.79 -3.10
CA LEU A 67 -4.21 -14.66 -1.92
C LEU A 67 -4.92 -16.00 -2.13
N SER A 68 -6.13 -15.99 -2.66
CA SER A 68 -6.90 -17.22 -2.91
C SER A 68 -6.21 -18.11 -3.93
N THR A 69 -5.62 -17.54 -4.99
CA THR A 69 -4.82 -18.30 -5.97
C THR A 69 -3.57 -18.88 -5.32
N ALA A 70 -2.91 -18.12 -4.45
CA ALA A 70 -1.74 -18.62 -3.74
C ALA A 70 -2.10 -19.74 -2.75
N LEU A 71 -3.19 -19.58 -2.00
CA LEU A 71 -3.73 -20.57 -1.07
C LEU A 71 -4.26 -21.81 -1.78
N ALA A 72 -4.82 -21.67 -2.98
CA ALA A 72 -5.23 -22.81 -3.81
C ALA A 72 -4.04 -23.74 -4.08
N ALA A 73 -2.84 -23.18 -4.28
CA ALA A 73 -1.62 -23.94 -4.52
C ALA A 73 -0.98 -24.50 -3.24
N THR A 74 -1.14 -23.84 -2.08
CA THR A 74 -0.50 -24.27 -0.82
C THR A 74 -1.39 -25.18 0.03
N ILE A 75 -2.70 -24.91 0.05
CA ILE A 75 -3.66 -25.73 0.79
C ILE A 75 -4.00 -26.95 -0.06
N GLY A 76 -3.28 -28.03 0.22
CA GLY A 76 -3.24 -29.24 -0.60
C GLY A 76 -3.14 -30.50 0.26
N THR A 77 -2.67 -31.58 -0.37
CA THR A 77 -2.37 -32.85 0.32
C THR A 77 -1.40 -32.67 1.50
N GLY A 78 -0.51 -31.66 1.46
CA GLY A 78 0.42 -31.33 2.53
C GLY A 78 -0.24 -31.04 3.89
N ASN A 79 -1.40 -30.40 3.92
CA ASN A 79 -2.09 -30.02 5.17
C ASN A 79 -2.76 -31.20 5.88
N ILE A 80 -3.01 -32.29 5.14
CA ILE A 80 -3.68 -33.50 5.63
C ILE A 80 -2.61 -34.59 5.79
N VAL A 81 -2.10 -35.07 4.67
CA VAL A 81 -1.10 -36.14 4.57
C VAL A 81 0.24 -35.70 5.15
N GLY A 82 0.71 -34.49 4.82
CA GLY A 82 2.02 -34.01 5.28
C GLY A 82 2.09 -33.82 6.80
N VAL A 83 1.01 -33.33 7.42
CA VAL A 83 0.88 -33.24 8.88
C VAL A 83 0.86 -34.63 9.52
N ALA A 84 0.08 -35.54 8.95
CA ALA A 84 0.03 -36.92 9.41
C ALA A 84 1.42 -37.59 9.37
N THR A 85 2.16 -37.44 8.27
CA THR A 85 3.54 -37.95 8.15
C THR A 85 4.51 -37.27 9.09
N ALA A 86 4.36 -35.96 9.34
CA ALA A 86 5.18 -35.26 10.33
C ALA A 86 4.99 -35.87 11.73
N ILE A 87 3.76 -36.21 12.11
CA ILE A 87 3.43 -36.82 13.40
C ILE A 87 3.82 -38.31 13.44
N ALA A 88 3.57 -39.07 12.37
CA ALA A 88 3.87 -40.50 12.29
C ALA A 88 5.36 -40.80 12.37
N VAL A 89 6.22 -39.92 11.83
CA VAL A 89 7.68 -40.09 11.84
C VAL A 89 8.36 -39.26 12.92
N GLY A 90 7.96 -37.99 13.07
CA GLY A 90 8.59 -37.06 14.01
C GLY A 90 7.96 -37.07 15.41
N GLY A 91 6.78 -37.65 15.57
CA GLY A 91 5.97 -37.54 16.78
C GLY A 91 5.22 -36.20 16.88
N PRO A 92 4.36 -36.04 17.90
CA PRO A 92 3.57 -34.81 18.11
C PRO A 92 4.38 -33.52 18.15
N GLY A 93 5.65 -33.58 18.58
CA GLY A 93 6.55 -32.43 18.64
C GLY A 93 6.88 -31.79 17.30
N ALA A 94 6.66 -32.49 16.18
CA ALA A 94 6.90 -31.94 14.85
C ALA A 94 5.99 -30.74 14.55
N VAL A 95 4.79 -30.71 15.14
CA VAL A 95 3.80 -29.64 14.98
C VAL A 95 4.32 -28.31 15.53
N PHE A 96 5.05 -28.33 16.65
CA PHE A 96 5.69 -27.13 17.19
C PHE A 96 6.65 -26.50 16.18
N TRP A 97 7.48 -27.33 15.54
CA TRP A 97 8.43 -26.86 14.54
C TRP A 97 7.75 -26.39 13.26
N MET A 98 6.60 -26.98 12.88
CA MET A 98 5.75 -26.43 11.81
C MET A 98 5.27 -25.01 12.15
N TRP A 99 4.89 -24.73 13.40
CA TRP A 99 4.49 -23.38 13.83
C TRP A 99 5.62 -22.37 13.73
N ILE A 100 6.83 -22.73 14.20
CA ILE A 100 8.01 -21.87 14.10
C ILE A 100 8.32 -21.56 12.64
N THR A 101 8.31 -22.58 11.78
CA THR A 101 8.49 -22.43 10.33
C THR A 101 7.45 -21.50 9.72
N ALA A 102 6.18 -21.63 10.08
CA ALA A 102 5.12 -20.75 9.58
C ALA A 102 5.33 -19.31 10.04
N LEU A 103 5.63 -19.08 11.32
CA LEU A 103 5.80 -17.75 11.90
C LEU A 103 6.95 -16.96 11.25
N VAL A 104 8.12 -17.60 11.07
CA VAL A 104 9.22 -16.96 10.34
C VAL A 104 8.95 -16.91 8.83
N GLY A 105 8.22 -17.91 8.33
CA GLY A 105 7.77 -18.00 6.95
C GLY A 105 6.84 -16.87 6.51
N MET A 106 6.06 -16.30 7.44
CA MET A 106 5.25 -15.09 7.18
C MET A 106 6.13 -13.92 6.71
N ALA A 107 7.26 -13.68 7.39
CA ALA A 107 8.20 -12.62 7.00
C ALA A 107 8.92 -12.94 5.68
N THR A 108 9.26 -14.21 5.46
CA THR A 108 9.83 -14.69 4.19
C THR A 108 8.87 -14.43 3.03
N LYS A 109 7.61 -14.85 3.16
CA LYS A 109 6.59 -14.72 2.12
C LYS A 109 6.21 -13.25 1.86
N TYR A 110 6.13 -12.43 2.92
CA TYR A 110 6.03 -10.97 2.82
C TYR A 110 7.13 -10.40 1.90
N SER A 111 8.37 -10.77 2.19
CA SER A 111 9.55 -10.23 1.51
C SER A 111 9.63 -10.67 0.05
N CYS A 112 9.38 -11.95 -0.23
CA CYS A 112 9.35 -12.46 -1.60
C CYS A 112 8.28 -11.74 -2.44
N CYS A 113 7.07 -11.58 -1.91
CA CYS A 113 5.96 -10.99 -2.68
C CYS A 113 6.15 -9.48 -2.88
N LEU A 114 6.69 -8.78 -1.89
CA LEU A 114 7.13 -7.39 -2.04
C LEU A 114 8.14 -7.25 -3.19
N LEU A 115 9.16 -8.11 -3.22
CA LEU A 115 10.17 -8.07 -4.28
C LEU A 115 9.58 -8.46 -5.65
N ALA A 116 8.72 -9.47 -5.70
CA ALA A 116 8.05 -9.87 -6.93
C ALA A 116 7.26 -8.72 -7.55
N LEU A 117 6.54 -7.95 -6.73
CA LEU A 117 5.82 -6.76 -7.18
C LEU A 117 6.73 -5.62 -7.63
N ARG A 118 7.82 -5.39 -6.89
CA ARG A 118 8.78 -4.34 -7.21
C ARG A 118 9.48 -4.58 -8.55
N TYR A 119 9.72 -5.84 -8.91
CA TYR A 119 10.48 -6.22 -10.11
C TYR A 119 9.61 -6.87 -11.20
N ARG A 120 8.28 -6.86 -11.06
CA ARG A 120 7.36 -7.42 -12.06
C ARG A 120 7.46 -6.72 -13.41
N THR A 121 6.98 -7.39 -14.43
CA THR A 121 6.97 -6.93 -15.82
C THR A 121 5.59 -7.16 -16.41
N THR A 122 5.24 -6.33 -17.40
CA THR A 122 4.01 -6.51 -18.17
C THR A 122 4.41 -7.03 -19.55
N ASP A 123 3.75 -8.08 -20.00
CA ASP A 123 3.97 -8.61 -21.34
C ASP A 123 3.20 -7.81 -22.42
N PRO A 124 3.48 -8.02 -23.72
CA PRO A 124 2.78 -7.32 -24.80
C PRO A 124 1.26 -7.57 -24.84
N SER A 125 0.78 -8.65 -24.22
CA SER A 125 -0.65 -8.94 -24.08
C SER A 125 -1.31 -8.26 -22.88
N GLY A 126 -0.53 -7.49 -22.11
CA GLY A 126 -0.99 -6.76 -20.94
C GLY A 126 -1.03 -7.57 -19.64
N HIS A 127 -0.60 -8.84 -19.64
CA HIS A 127 -0.55 -9.65 -18.42
C HIS A 127 0.71 -9.37 -17.62
N ILE A 128 0.57 -9.42 -16.30
CA ILE A 128 1.67 -9.17 -15.37
C ILE A 128 2.38 -10.48 -15.03
N SER A 129 3.71 -10.47 -15.12
CA SER A 129 4.57 -11.57 -14.69
C SER A 129 5.59 -11.07 -13.69
N GLY A 130 5.71 -11.77 -12.56
CA GLY A 130 6.68 -11.47 -11.51
C GLY A 130 7.00 -12.74 -10.72
N GLY A 131 7.96 -12.64 -9.79
CA GLY A 131 8.45 -13.78 -9.02
C GLY A 131 9.97 -13.76 -8.87
N PRO A 132 10.56 -14.81 -8.26
CA PRO A 132 11.99 -14.84 -7.95
C PRO A 132 12.90 -14.74 -9.16
N MET A 133 12.52 -15.35 -10.28
CA MET A 133 13.28 -15.22 -11.53
C MET A 133 13.51 -13.77 -11.94
N TYR A 134 12.54 -12.88 -11.71
CA TYR A 134 12.62 -11.48 -12.09
C TYR A 134 13.44 -10.62 -11.12
N TYR A 135 13.30 -10.80 -9.81
CA TYR A 135 14.14 -10.03 -8.88
C TYR A 135 15.57 -10.56 -8.76
N LEU A 136 15.81 -11.82 -9.10
CA LEU A 136 17.16 -12.35 -9.27
C LEU A 136 17.86 -11.70 -10.47
N GLU A 137 17.18 -11.65 -11.62
CA GLU A 137 17.72 -11.00 -12.82
C GLU A 137 17.84 -9.48 -12.68
N ARG A 138 16.76 -8.80 -12.28
CA ARG A 138 16.68 -7.32 -12.32
C ARG A 138 17.13 -6.64 -11.02
N GLY A 139 17.02 -7.34 -9.89
CA GLY A 139 17.41 -6.82 -8.58
C GLY A 139 18.87 -7.09 -8.24
N LEU A 140 19.34 -8.32 -8.51
CA LEU A 140 20.72 -8.73 -8.21
C LEU A 140 21.62 -8.84 -9.46
N GLY A 141 21.08 -8.77 -10.68
CA GLY A 141 21.86 -8.99 -11.90
C GLY A 141 22.18 -10.47 -12.18
N LEU A 142 21.60 -11.41 -11.42
CA LEU A 142 21.94 -12.84 -11.44
C LEU A 142 20.99 -13.63 -12.33
N LYS A 143 21.06 -13.37 -13.65
CA LYS A 143 20.19 -14.02 -14.65
C LYS A 143 20.24 -15.55 -14.64
N ALA A 144 21.43 -16.13 -14.39
CA ALA A 144 21.61 -17.58 -14.34
C ALA A 144 20.80 -18.22 -13.20
N LEU A 145 20.81 -17.61 -12.01
CA LEU A 145 19.99 -18.06 -10.88
C LEU A 145 18.50 -17.89 -11.16
N GLY A 146 18.09 -16.82 -11.84
CA GLY A 146 16.70 -16.65 -12.27
C GLY A 146 16.23 -17.73 -13.24
N ARG A 147 17.10 -18.15 -14.18
CA ARG A 147 16.81 -19.28 -15.10
C ARG A 147 16.77 -20.62 -14.39
N LEU A 148 17.69 -20.86 -13.45
CA LEU A 148 17.69 -22.07 -12.61
C LEU A 148 16.38 -22.17 -11.82
N PHE A 149 16.00 -21.08 -11.14
CA PHE A 149 14.73 -21.01 -10.41
C PHE A 149 13.53 -21.36 -11.29
N ALA A 150 13.43 -20.74 -12.47
CA ALA A 150 12.32 -20.96 -13.38
C ALA A 150 12.29 -22.41 -13.92
N LEU A 151 13.44 -23.00 -14.25
CA LEU A 151 13.53 -24.40 -14.69
C LEU A 151 13.06 -25.36 -13.60
N CYS A 152 13.56 -25.18 -12.37
CA CYS A 152 13.14 -25.99 -11.24
C CYS A 152 11.65 -25.78 -10.91
N THR A 153 11.11 -24.57 -11.09
CA THR A 153 9.67 -24.29 -10.91
C THR A 153 8.81 -25.05 -11.92
N VAL A 154 9.21 -25.11 -13.19
CA VAL A 154 8.50 -25.92 -14.20
C VAL A 154 8.55 -27.40 -13.83
N ALA A 155 9.71 -27.92 -13.43
CA ALA A 155 9.86 -29.32 -13.03
C ALA A 155 9.03 -29.67 -11.79
N ALA A 156 9.08 -28.84 -10.75
CA ALA A 156 8.29 -29.01 -9.53
C ALA A 156 6.78 -28.92 -9.80
N ALA A 157 6.35 -28.01 -10.67
CA ALA A 157 4.95 -27.87 -11.06
C ALA A 157 4.42 -29.14 -11.75
N LEU A 158 5.18 -29.74 -12.66
CA LEU A 158 4.79 -31.01 -13.31
C LEU A 158 4.78 -32.20 -12.34
N GLY A 159 5.64 -32.19 -11.32
CA GLY A 159 5.69 -33.20 -10.28
C GLY A 159 4.63 -33.00 -9.18
N ILE A 160 4.95 -32.15 -8.20
CA ILE A 160 4.13 -31.90 -7.00
C ILE A 160 2.85 -31.15 -7.31
N GLY A 161 2.84 -30.29 -8.32
CA GLY A 161 1.65 -29.54 -8.71
C GLY A 161 0.66 -30.32 -9.56
N ASN A 162 1.06 -31.44 -10.18
CA ASN A 162 0.24 -32.14 -11.17
C ASN A 162 0.19 -33.66 -10.94
N LEU A 163 1.26 -34.39 -11.30
CA LEU A 163 1.26 -35.86 -11.29
C LEU A 163 0.95 -36.43 -9.90
N VAL A 164 1.60 -35.88 -8.87
CA VAL A 164 1.44 -36.28 -7.47
C VAL A 164 0.01 -36.03 -6.96
N GLN A 165 -0.57 -34.86 -7.29
CA GLN A 165 -1.91 -34.48 -6.82
C GLN A 165 -2.97 -35.34 -7.50
N SER A 166 -2.86 -35.51 -8.81
CA SER A 166 -3.80 -36.31 -9.60
C SER A 166 -3.80 -37.77 -9.16
N HIS A 167 -2.62 -38.33 -8.87
CA HIS A 167 -2.49 -39.65 -8.26
C HIS A 167 -3.19 -39.73 -6.90
N SER A 168 -2.91 -38.77 -6.02
CA SER A 168 -3.46 -38.75 -4.65
C SER A 168 -4.99 -38.69 -4.64
N ALA A 169 -5.61 -37.90 -5.53
CA ALA A 169 -7.07 -37.86 -5.67
C ALA A 169 -7.64 -39.17 -6.22
N ALA A 170 -7.00 -39.77 -7.22
CA ALA A 170 -7.45 -41.02 -7.81
C ALA A 170 -7.37 -42.18 -6.80
N ASP A 171 -6.27 -42.29 -6.08
CA ASP A 171 -6.07 -43.31 -5.05
C ASP A 171 -7.08 -43.15 -3.91
N TYR A 172 -7.31 -41.93 -3.43
CA TYR A 172 -8.23 -41.70 -2.31
C TYR A 172 -9.70 -41.99 -2.68
N LEU A 173 -10.12 -41.58 -3.88
CA LEU A 173 -11.48 -41.89 -4.37
C LEU A 173 -11.67 -43.39 -4.63
N HIS A 174 -10.62 -44.08 -5.06
CA HIS A 174 -10.65 -45.53 -5.21
C HIS A 174 -10.78 -46.22 -3.85
N ASN A 175 -9.95 -45.86 -2.88
CA ASN A 175 -9.92 -46.52 -1.57
C ASN A 175 -11.18 -46.22 -0.73
N THR A 176 -11.78 -45.03 -0.85
CA THR A 176 -12.93 -44.62 -0.02
C THR A 176 -14.29 -44.93 -0.66
N PHE A 177 -14.39 -44.76 -1.98
CA PHE A 177 -15.67 -44.86 -2.71
C PHE A 177 -15.67 -45.96 -3.78
N SER A 178 -14.58 -46.71 -3.92
CA SER A 178 -14.40 -47.73 -4.97
C SER A 178 -14.57 -47.19 -6.40
N ILE A 179 -14.33 -45.89 -6.61
CA ILE A 179 -14.38 -45.26 -7.94
C ILE A 179 -13.14 -45.72 -8.73
N PRO A 180 -13.29 -46.21 -9.97
CA PRO A 180 -12.14 -46.57 -10.79
C PRO A 180 -11.23 -45.38 -11.08
N GLN A 181 -9.91 -45.54 -10.90
CA GLN A 181 -8.92 -44.48 -11.09
C GLN A 181 -9.00 -43.82 -12.48
N GLY A 182 -9.31 -44.60 -13.53
CA GLY A 182 -9.50 -44.08 -14.89
C GLY A 182 -10.69 -43.10 -15.04
N VAL A 183 -11.76 -43.28 -14.26
CA VAL A 183 -12.90 -42.35 -14.27
C VAL A 183 -12.51 -41.04 -13.60
N THR A 184 -11.85 -41.11 -12.44
CA THR A 184 -11.32 -39.94 -11.73
C THR A 184 -10.32 -39.17 -12.60
N SER A 185 -9.43 -39.88 -13.28
CA SER A 185 -8.44 -39.36 -14.22
C SER A 185 -9.07 -38.44 -15.29
N VAL A 186 -10.05 -38.98 -16.03
CA VAL A 186 -10.72 -38.25 -17.11
C VAL A 186 -11.54 -37.08 -16.56
N ALA A 187 -12.30 -37.30 -15.49
CA ALA A 187 -13.10 -36.24 -14.87
C ALA A 187 -12.24 -35.07 -14.38
N LEU A 188 -11.14 -35.36 -13.68
CA LEU A 188 -10.23 -34.35 -13.16
C LEU A 188 -9.56 -33.58 -14.30
N ALA A 189 -9.09 -34.27 -15.34
CA ALA A 189 -8.48 -33.62 -16.51
C ALA A 189 -9.45 -32.67 -17.22
N VAL A 190 -10.71 -33.07 -17.40
CA VAL A 190 -11.76 -32.21 -18.00
C VAL A 190 -12.02 -30.98 -17.13
N LEU A 191 -12.26 -31.17 -15.83
CA LEU A 191 -12.54 -30.08 -14.89
C LEU A 191 -11.38 -29.09 -14.78
N VAL A 192 -10.14 -29.59 -14.80
CA VAL A 192 -8.93 -28.76 -14.77
C VAL A 192 -8.77 -28.01 -16.09
N GLY A 193 -8.98 -28.67 -17.23
CA GLY A 193 -8.91 -28.08 -18.56
C GLY A 193 -9.89 -26.91 -18.74
N LEU A 194 -11.13 -27.06 -18.27
CA LEU A 194 -12.16 -26.01 -18.32
C LEU A 194 -11.72 -24.71 -17.64
N VAL A 195 -10.93 -24.78 -16.57
CA VAL A 195 -10.44 -23.62 -15.82
C VAL A 195 -9.18 -23.03 -16.46
N ILE A 196 -8.20 -23.88 -16.76
CA ILE A 196 -6.88 -23.46 -17.25
C ILE A 196 -6.95 -22.79 -18.63
N ILE A 197 -7.87 -23.21 -19.50
CA ILE A 197 -8.03 -22.60 -20.83
C ILE A 197 -8.29 -21.09 -20.72
N GLY A 198 -9.05 -20.66 -19.70
CA GLY A 198 -9.40 -19.25 -19.45
C GLY A 198 -8.30 -18.38 -18.84
N GLY A 199 -7.10 -18.94 -18.59
CA GLY A 199 -5.97 -18.20 -18.04
C GLY A 199 -6.14 -17.72 -16.60
N ILE A 200 -5.25 -16.82 -16.15
CA ILE A 200 -5.14 -16.43 -14.73
C ILE A 200 -6.44 -15.87 -14.15
N ARG A 201 -7.20 -15.06 -14.90
CA ARG A 201 -8.44 -14.45 -14.39
C ARG A 201 -9.47 -15.52 -14.03
N ARG A 202 -9.60 -16.57 -14.85
CA ARG A 202 -10.51 -17.69 -14.57
C ARG A 202 -10.01 -18.54 -13.41
N ILE A 203 -8.70 -18.83 -13.36
CA ILE A 203 -8.07 -19.55 -12.25
C ILE A 203 -8.33 -18.82 -10.93
N ALA A 204 -8.06 -17.52 -10.89
CA ALA A 204 -8.22 -16.70 -9.70
C ALA A 204 -9.68 -16.54 -9.26
N HIS A 205 -10.61 -16.42 -10.21
CA HIS A 205 -12.04 -16.42 -9.92
C HIS A 205 -12.49 -17.74 -9.28
N VAL A 206 -12.12 -18.87 -9.88
CA VAL A 206 -12.43 -20.21 -9.34
C VAL A 206 -11.80 -20.41 -7.96
N ALA A 207 -10.52 -20.06 -7.80
CA ALA A 207 -9.82 -20.14 -6.52
C ALA A 207 -10.48 -19.27 -5.43
N SER A 208 -10.90 -18.04 -5.77
CA SER A 208 -11.55 -17.13 -4.83
C SER A 208 -12.90 -17.64 -4.31
N PHE A 209 -13.55 -18.55 -5.02
CA PHE A 209 -14.77 -19.21 -4.55
C PHE A 209 -14.47 -20.52 -3.80
N LEU A 210 -13.61 -21.38 -4.37
CA LEU A 210 -13.37 -22.72 -3.82
C LEU A 210 -12.53 -22.71 -2.55
N VAL A 211 -11.50 -21.86 -2.45
CA VAL A 211 -10.57 -21.87 -1.31
C VAL A 211 -11.27 -21.53 0.01
N PRO A 212 -12.06 -20.45 0.13
CA PRO A 212 -12.79 -20.18 1.37
C PRO A 212 -13.76 -21.31 1.73
N PHE A 213 -14.45 -21.86 0.74
CA PHE A 213 -15.40 -22.96 0.95
C PHE A 213 -14.70 -24.22 1.48
N MET A 214 -13.62 -24.66 0.82
CA MET A 214 -12.91 -25.87 1.22
C MET A 214 -12.22 -25.70 2.59
N CYS A 215 -11.68 -24.52 2.88
CA CYS A 215 -11.11 -24.22 4.20
C CYS A 215 -12.18 -24.25 5.29
N ALA A 216 -13.32 -23.59 5.07
CA ALA A 216 -14.42 -23.57 6.03
C ALA A 216 -15.00 -24.97 6.27
N PHE A 217 -15.21 -25.74 5.20
CA PHE A 217 -15.71 -27.11 5.27
C PHE A 217 -14.78 -28.02 6.08
N TYR A 218 -13.48 -28.02 5.77
CA TYR A 218 -12.51 -28.85 6.46
C TYR A 218 -12.29 -28.39 7.91
N THR A 219 -12.15 -27.08 8.15
CA THR A 219 -12.03 -26.52 9.51
C THR A 219 -13.24 -26.88 10.37
N LEU A 220 -14.46 -26.80 9.82
CA LEU A 220 -15.67 -27.20 10.55
C LEU A 220 -15.61 -28.69 10.94
N ALA A 221 -15.24 -29.58 10.02
CA ALA A 221 -15.11 -31.00 10.31
C ALA A 221 -14.09 -31.26 11.45
N CYS A 222 -12.94 -30.59 11.42
CA CYS A 222 -11.96 -30.66 12.51
C CYS A 222 -12.56 -30.19 13.84
N LEU A 223 -13.23 -29.03 13.84
CA LEU A 223 -13.81 -28.45 15.05
C LEU A 223 -14.85 -29.38 15.68
N VAL A 224 -15.67 -30.07 14.89
CA VAL A 224 -16.63 -31.05 15.42
C VAL A 224 -15.88 -32.19 16.14
N VAL A 225 -14.86 -32.79 15.52
CA VAL A 225 -14.05 -33.84 16.17
C VAL A 225 -13.39 -33.34 17.45
N LEU A 226 -12.88 -32.11 17.44
CA LEU A 226 -12.21 -31.51 18.60
C LEU A 226 -13.18 -31.20 19.73
N VAL A 227 -14.41 -30.76 19.44
CA VAL A 227 -15.45 -30.58 20.45
C VAL A 227 -15.82 -31.93 21.08
N LEU A 228 -15.90 -33.01 20.29
CA LEU A 228 -16.12 -34.37 20.80
C LEU A 228 -14.94 -34.89 21.65
N ASN A 229 -13.74 -34.34 21.47
CA ASN A 229 -12.54 -34.69 22.23
C ASN A 229 -12.02 -33.53 23.09
N ILE A 230 -12.89 -32.61 23.51
CA ILE A 230 -12.48 -31.31 24.10
C ILE A 230 -11.61 -31.48 25.35
N SER A 231 -11.88 -32.52 26.16
CA SER A 231 -11.12 -32.84 27.37
C SER A 231 -9.67 -33.24 27.11
N LYS A 232 -9.35 -33.72 25.90
CA LYS A 232 -8.00 -34.16 25.50
C LYS A 232 -7.16 -33.06 24.86
N ILE A 233 -7.75 -31.90 24.55
CA ILE A 233 -7.04 -30.80 23.89
C ILE A 233 -5.85 -30.30 24.73
N PRO A 234 -5.98 -30.07 26.05
CA PRO A 234 -4.85 -29.65 26.88
C PRO A 234 -3.69 -30.67 26.88
N GLU A 235 -4.01 -31.97 26.93
CA GLU A 235 -3.01 -33.04 26.86
C GLU A 235 -2.31 -33.03 25.49
N ALA A 236 -3.07 -32.91 24.39
CA ALA A 236 -2.52 -32.86 23.04
C ALA A 236 -1.55 -31.69 22.85
N LEU A 237 -1.90 -30.50 23.35
CA LEU A 237 -1.00 -29.34 23.35
C LEU A 237 0.25 -29.60 24.20
N GLY A 238 0.08 -30.21 25.38
CA GLY A 238 1.19 -30.62 26.23
C GLY A 238 2.17 -31.58 25.53
N LEU A 239 1.65 -32.57 24.79
CA LEU A 239 2.47 -33.50 23.99
C LEU A 239 3.24 -32.79 22.88
N ILE A 240 2.62 -31.83 22.19
CA ILE A 240 3.29 -31.03 21.15
C ILE A 240 4.49 -30.28 21.74
N PHE A 241 4.32 -29.57 22.85
CA PHE A 241 5.43 -28.83 23.46
C PHE A 241 6.49 -29.75 24.07
N LYS A 242 6.10 -30.81 24.77
CA LYS A 242 7.04 -31.74 25.41
C LYS A 242 7.90 -32.44 24.37
N HIS A 243 7.28 -33.11 23.39
CA HIS A 243 8.00 -33.91 22.40
C HIS A 243 8.75 -33.07 21.36
N ALA A 244 8.54 -31.76 21.31
CA ALA A 244 9.36 -30.87 20.48
C ALA A 244 10.81 -30.77 20.96
N PHE A 245 11.05 -31.00 22.26
CA PHE A 245 12.35 -30.82 22.91
C PHE A 245 12.87 -32.05 23.64
N THR A 246 12.07 -33.12 23.76
CA THR A 246 12.48 -34.38 24.40
C THR A 246 12.37 -35.55 23.43
N PRO A 247 13.34 -36.47 23.39
CA PRO A 247 13.20 -37.72 22.63
C PRO A 247 11.96 -38.51 23.07
N LEU A 248 11.32 -39.18 22.13
CA LEU A 248 10.16 -40.04 22.36
C LEU A 248 10.51 -41.50 22.04
N GLY A 249 10.33 -42.38 23.02
CA GLY A 249 10.50 -43.83 22.82
C GLY A 249 9.42 -44.43 21.92
N ALA A 250 9.71 -45.58 21.32
CA ALA A 250 8.74 -46.34 20.54
C ALA A 250 7.55 -46.76 21.42
N THR A 251 6.32 -46.48 20.98
CA THR A 251 5.09 -46.79 21.73
C THR A 251 3.96 -47.10 20.76
N GLY A 252 3.31 -48.27 20.88
CA GLY A 252 2.18 -48.67 20.03
C GLY A 252 2.41 -48.42 18.53
N GLY A 253 3.09 -49.32 17.81
CA GLY A 253 3.33 -49.18 16.36
C GLY A 253 4.19 -47.98 15.91
N PHE A 254 4.37 -46.93 16.72
CA PHE A 254 5.23 -45.78 16.46
C PHE A 254 6.68 -46.12 16.83
N LEU A 255 7.61 -45.88 15.89
CA LEU A 255 9.01 -46.32 15.98
C LEU A 255 9.90 -45.49 16.92
N GLY A 256 9.38 -44.40 17.50
CA GLY A 256 10.16 -43.46 18.31
C GLY A 256 10.72 -42.31 17.48
N SER A 257 11.09 -41.20 18.13
CA SER A 257 11.71 -40.04 17.46
C SER A 257 12.75 -39.33 18.33
N SER A 258 13.86 -38.92 17.70
CA SER A 258 14.84 -38.02 18.32
C SER A 258 14.42 -36.57 18.11
N VAL A 259 14.91 -35.65 18.95
CA VAL A 259 14.64 -34.20 18.82
C VAL A 259 15.03 -33.69 17.43
N LEU A 260 16.15 -34.16 16.88
CA LEU A 260 16.61 -33.77 15.54
C LEU A 260 15.66 -34.28 14.44
N LEU A 261 15.17 -35.51 14.55
CA LEU A 261 14.21 -36.06 13.59
C LEU A 261 12.87 -35.32 13.68
N THR A 262 12.38 -35.06 14.89
CA THR A 262 11.17 -34.28 15.14
C THR A 262 11.26 -32.89 14.52
N MET A 263 12.37 -32.18 14.73
CA MET A 263 12.61 -30.87 14.13
C MET A 263 12.69 -30.95 12.60
N ARG A 264 13.45 -31.90 12.05
CA ARG A 264 13.59 -32.07 10.59
C ARG A 264 12.23 -32.33 9.94
N MET A 265 11.43 -33.23 10.50
CA MET A 265 10.10 -33.54 9.99
C MET A 265 9.16 -32.35 10.10
N GLY A 266 9.14 -31.64 11.23
CA GLY A 266 8.32 -30.46 11.42
C GLY A 266 8.68 -29.33 10.45
N VAL A 267 9.96 -29.04 10.27
CA VAL A 267 10.40 -27.97 9.36
C VAL A 267 10.13 -28.35 7.91
N ALA A 268 10.52 -29.56 7.47
CA ALA A 268 10.34 -30.00 6.09
C ALA A 268 8.85 -30.01 5.69
N ARG A 269 7.98 -30.57 6.54
CA ARG A 269 6.54 -30.63 6.26
C ARG A 269 5.85 -29.28 6.44
N GLY A 270 6.35 -28.43 7.34
CA GLY A 270 5.91 -27.04 7.47
C GLY A 270 6.18 -26.22 6.19
N ILE A 271 7.39 -26.30 5.64
CA ILE A 271 7.76 -25.61 4.38
C ILE A 271 6.97 -26.17 3.20
N PHE A 272 6.83 -27.50 3.11
CA PHE A 272 6.05 -28.13 2.05
C PHE A 272 4.59 -27.66 2.05
N SER A 273 4.01 -27.46 3.24
CA SER A 273 2.63 -26.99 3.39
C SER A 273 2.48 -25.51 2.98
N ASN A 274 3.18 -24.59 3.65
CA ASN A 274 2.94 -23.16 3.42
C ASN A 274 3.76 -22.52 2.29
N GLU A 275 4.72 -23.27 1.73
CA GLU A 275 5.67 -22.89 0.68
C GLU A 275 6.52 -21.65 1.03
N ALA A 276 6.66 -21.33 2.31
CA ALA A 276 7.44 -20.19 2.75
C ALA A 276 8.94 -20.45 2.50
N GLY A 277 9.53 -19.62 1.64
CA GLY A 277 10.94 -19.75 1.25
C GLY A 277 11.17 -20.56 -0.04
N LEU A 278 10.14 -21.18 -0.62
CA LEU A 278 10.25 -21.81 -1.95
C LEU A 278 10.26 -20.77 -3.08
N GLY A 279 9.49 -19.69 -2.94
CA GLY A 279 9.44 -18.61 -3.94
C GLY A 279 8.40 -18.80 -5.05
N SER A 280 7.55 -19.83 -4.98
CA SER A 280 6.41 -20.10 -5.87
C SER A 280 5.27 -19.09 -5.71
N ALA A 281 4.74 -18.91 -4.50
CA ALA A 281 3.60 -18.01 -4.21
C ALA A 281 3.73 -16.55 -4.71
N PRO A 282 4.91 -15.90 -4.68
CA PRO A 282 5.11 -14.57 -5.27
C PRO A 282 4.71 -14.46 -6.74
N ILE A 283 4.66 -15.57 -7.49
CA ILE A 283 4.24 -15.60 -8.89
C ILE A 283 2.75 -15.24 -9.00
N ALA A 284 1.88 -15.77 -8.12
CA ALA A 284 0.47 -15.36 -8.02
C ALA A 284 0.32 -13.91 -7.54
N HIS A 285 1.02 -13.57 -6.46
CA HIS A 285 0.91 -12.23 -5.86
C HIS A 285 1.42 -11.10 -6.77
N ALA A 286 2.33 -11.39 -7.71
CA ALA A 286 2.78 -10.42 -8.70
C ALA A 286 1.64 -9.88 -9.58
N ALA A 287 0.57 -10.66 -9.78
CA ALA A 287 -0.57 -10.31 -10.62
C ALA A 287 -1.58 -9.35 -9.94
N ALA A 288 -1.40 -9.04 -8.65
CA ALA A 288 -2.32 -8.19 -7.91
C ALA A 288 -2.38 -6.74 -8.43
N LYS A 289 -3.57 -6.14 -8.40
CA LYS A 289 -3.84 -4.73 -8.75
C LYS A 289 -3.37 -3.76 -7.67
N THR A 290 -2.07 -3.57 -7.56
CA THR A 290 -1.48 -2.60 -6.62
C THR A 290 -0.23 -1.95 -7.17
N LYS A 291 -0.01 -0.68 -6.78
CA LYS A 291 1.25 0.04 -7.00
C LYS A 291 2.17 -0.02 -5.78
N GLU A 292 1.68 -0.53 -4.64
CA GLU A 292 2.37 -0.54 -3.37
C GLU A 292 2.79 -1.97 -2.98
N PRO A 293 4.05 -2.36 -3.21
CA PRO A 293 4.53 -3.72 -2.96
C PRO A 293 4.37 -4.18 -1.50
N VAL A 294 4.40 -3.24 -0.55
CA VAL A 294 4.21 -3.52 0.88
C VAL A 294 2.80 -4.01 1.17
N ARG A 295 1.77 -3.49 0.48
CA ARG A 295 0.39 -3.92 0.68
C ARG A 295 0.21 -5.40 0.32
N GLU A 296 0.71 -5.80 -0.84
CA GLU A 296 0.64 -7.22 -1.22
C GLU A 296 1.51 -8.11 -0.35
N GLY A 297 2.69 -7.64 0.08
CA GLY A 297 3.50 -8.38 1.04
C GLY A 297 2.69 -8.73 2.30
N LEU A 298 1.91 -7.77 2.83
CA LEU A 298 1.04 -7.97 4.00
C LEU A 298 -0.11 -8.94 3.71
N VAL A 299 -0.61 -9.00 2.48
CA VAL A 299 -1.62 -9.98 2.06
C VAL A 299 -0.99 -11.37 1.99
N ALA A 300 0.18 -11.49 1.34
CA ALA A 300 0.85 -12.76 1.12
C ALA A 300 1.28 -13.46 2.41
N MET A 301 1.69 -12.70 3.44
CA MET A 301 2.06 -13.28 4.73
C MET A 301 0.89 -13.94 5.48
N MET A 302 -0.36 -13.71 5.05
CA MET A 302 -1.54 -14.39 5.60
C MET A 302 -1.58 -15.87 5.18
N GLY A 303 -0.90 -16.23 4.10
CA GLY A 303 -0.83 -17.61 3.60
C GLY A 303 -0.36 -18.61 4.67
N PRO A 304 0.87 -18.49 5.21
CA PRO A 304 1.39 -19.41 6.23
C PRO A 304 0.56 -19.44 7.52
N PHE A 305 -0.14 -18.35 7.85
CA PHE A 305 -1.05 -18.32 9.00
C PHE A 305 -2.30 -19.19 8.74
N ILE A 306 -2.99 -18.97 7.62
CA ILE A 306 -4.19 -19.74 7.28
C ILE A 306 -3.82 -21.21 7.08
N ASP A 307 -2.75 -21.47 6.34
CA ASP A 307 -2.28 -22.81 6.01
C ASP A 307 -1.84 -23.60 7.25
N THR A 308 -0.80 -23.11 7.95
CA THR A 308 -0.12 -23.92 8.96
C THR A 308 -0.65 -23.65 10.36
N ILE A 309 -0.81 -22.37 10.73
CA ILE A 309 -1.26 -22.02 12.10
C ILE A 309 -2.71 -22.40 12.31
N LEU A 310 -3.57 -22.30 11.29
CA LEU A 310 -4.98 -22.68 11.37
C LEU A 310 -5.23 -24.11 10.86
N VAL A 311 -5.09 -24.39 9.56
CA VAL A 311 -5.52 -25.69 8.99
C VAL A 311 -4.66 -26.85 9.51
N CYS A 312 -3.33 -26.77 9.42
CA CYS A 312 -2.46 -27.87 9.87
C CYS A 312 -2.54 -28.13 11.37
N THR A 313 -2.68 -27.09 12.19
CA THR A 313 -2.88 -27.24 13.64
C THR A 313 -4.16 -28.02 13.95
N LEU A 314 -5.26 -27.71 13.26
CA LEU A 314 -6.51 -28.44 13.46
C LEU A 314 -6.38 -29.92 13.05
N THR A 315 -5.74 -30.20 11.90
CA THR A 315 -5.43 -31.58 11.50
C THR A 315 -4.60 -32.30 12.57
N ALA A 316 -3.54 -31.66 13.07
CA ALA A 316 -2.66 -32.23 14.07
C ALA A 316 -3.39 -32.54 15.37
N LEU A 317 -4.23 -31.62 15.85
CA LEU A 317 -5.00 -31.83 17.07
C LEU A 317 -6.02 -32.96 16.89
N VAL A 318 -6.67 -33.09 15.74
CA VAL A 318 -7.56 -34.23 15.45
C VAL A 318 -6.79 -35.56 15.55
N ILE A 319 -5.62 -35.65 14.92
CA ILE A 319 -4.78 -36.86 14.95
C ILE A 319 -4.31 -37.19 16.38
N ILE A 320 -3.87 -36.18 17.14
CA ILE A 320 -3.31 -36.40 18.48
C ILE A 320 -4.41 -36.76 19.50
N THR A 321 -5.55 -36.06 19.47
CA THR A 321 -6.65 -36.27 20.43
C THR A 321 -7.41 -37.59 20.23
N THR A 322 -7.44 -38.10 19.00
CA THR A 322 -8.03 -39.41 18.68
C THR A 322 -7.09 -40.58 18.98
N GLY A 323 -5.80 -40.30 19.20
CA GLY A 323 -4.78 -41.29 19.61
C GLY A 323 -4.29 -42.21 18.49
N VAL A 324 -4.81 -42.08 17.26
CA VAL A 324 -4.50 -42.97 16.13
C VAL A 324 -3.04 -42.88 15.66
N TRP A 325 -2.31 -41.83 16.05
CA TRP A 325 -0.88 -41.69 15.74
C TRP A 325 0.01 -42.76 16.40
N ARG A 326 -0.55 -43.54 17.34
CA ARG A 326 0.10 -44.71 17.99
C ARG A 326 -0.38 -46.03 17.39
N GLU A 327 -0.75 -46.07 16.11
CA GLU A 327 -1.22 -47.30 15.45
C GLU A 327 -0.29 -47.73 14.30
N GLY A 328 0.85 -47.06 14.11
CA GLY A 328 1.78 -47.34 13.01
C GLY A 328 1.24 -46.95 11.63
N LEU A 329 0.18 -46.14 11.57
CA LEU A 329 -0.37 -45.57 10.33
C LEU A 329 0.40 -44.32 9.91
N ASP A 330 0.42 -44.03 8.61
CA ASP A 330 1.07 -42.86 8.04
C ASP A 330 0.19 -42.19 6.97
N GLY A 331 0.49 -40.93 6.67
CA GLY A 331 -0.04 -40.18 5.54
C GLY A 331 -1.55 -40.06 5.53
N ALA A 332 -2.15 -40.26 4.35
CA ALA A 332 -3.57 -40.08 4.12
C ALA A 332 -4.42 -41.06 4.97
N THR A 333 -3.93 -42.27 5.17
CA THR A 333 -4.59 -43.32 5.96
C THR A 333 -4.67 -42.93 7.43
N LEU A 334 -3.60 -42.38 8.00
CA LEU A 334 -3.61 -41.89 9.39
C LEU A 334 -4.64 -40.76 9.58
N SER A 335 -4.72 -39.81 8.65
CA SER A 335 -5.75 -38.77 8.70
C SER A 335 -7.16 -39.36 8.57
N ALA A 336 -7.39 -40.23 7.59
CA ALA A 336 -8.70 -40.87 7.39
C ALA A 336 -9.17 -41.59 8.65
N GLN A 337 -8.28 -42.36 9.29
CA GLN A 337 -8.57 -43.09 10.52
C GLN A 337 -8.86 -42.16 11.70
N ALA A 338 -8.17 -41.02 11.81
CA ALA A 338 -8.44 -40.03 12.86
C ALA A 338 -9.88 -39.51 12.78
N PHE A 339 -10.33 -39.14 11.57
CA PHE A 339 -11.68 -38.66 11.34
C PHE A 339 -12.73 -39.77 11.42
N HIS A 340 -12.40 -40.98 11.00
CA HIS A 340 -13.25 -42.16 11.19
C HIS A 340 -13.51 -42.41 12.68
N ARG A 341 -12.47 -42.33 13.53
CA ARG A 341 -12.64 -42.49 14.98
C ARG A 341 -13.45 -41.35 15.62
N GLY A 342 -13.38 -40.14 15.06
CA GLY A 342 -14.12 -38.99 15.56
C GLY A 342 -15.59 -38.94 15.14
N LEU A 343 -15.91 -39.25 13.88
CA LEU A 343 -17.23 -39.03 13.26
C LEU A 343 -17.78 -40.28 12.54
N GLY A 344 -17.15 -41.43 12.69
CA GLY A 344 -17.47 -42.64 11.94
C GLY A 344 -17.26 -42.47 10.43
N ILE A 345 -18.06 -43.19 9.65
CA ILE A 345 -17.97 -43.20 8.18
C ILE A 345 -18.15 -41.81 7.54
N TRP A 346 -18.88 -40.91 8.20
CA TRP A 346 -19.09 -39.55 7.71
C TRP A 346 -17.85 -38.67 7.85
N GLY A 347 -16.99 -38.95 8.85
CA GLY A 347 -15.71 -38.27 8.99
C GLY A 347 -14.74 -38.62 7.88
N GLU A 348 -14.57 -39.92 7.64
CA GLU A 348 -13.71 -40.45 6.58
C GLU A 348 -14.12 -39.92 5.20
N ARG A 349 -15.42 -40.01 4.87
CA ARG A 349 -15.97 -39.47 3.60
C ARG A 349 -15.85 -37.95 3.50
N GLY A 350 -15.99 -37.23 4.60
CA GLY A 350 -15.82 -35.77 4.65
C GLY A 350 -14.38 -35.33 4.36
N VAL A 351 -13.40 -36.04 4.90
CA VAL A 351 -11.98 -35.81 4.57
C VAL A 351 -11.70 -36.14 3.11
N ALA A 352 -12.28 -37.22 2.58
CA ALA A 352 -12.17 -37.58 1.17
C ALA A 352 -12.57 -36.44 0.23
N LEU A 353 -13.74 -35.86 0.51
CA LEU A 353 -14.27 -34.76 -0.29
C LEU A 353 -13.41 -33.50 -0.14
N SER A 354 -12.91 -33.22 1.07
CA SER A 354 -12.00 -32.10 1.34
C SER A 354 -10.69 -32.25 0.55
N LEU A 355 -10.10 -33.45 0.57
CA LEU A 355 -8.88 -33.76 -0.15
C LEU A 355 -9.04 -33.58 -1.67
N LEU A 356 -10.19 -33.99 -2.23
CA LEU A 356 -10.49 -33.80 -3.64
C LEU A 356 -10.51 -32.32 -4.02
N LEU A 357 -11.16 -31.47 -3.21
CA LEU A 357 -11.18 -30.02 -3.42
C LEU A 357 -9.76 -29.43 -3.33
N PHE A 358 -8.98 -29.84 -2.33
CA PHE A 358 -7.61 -29.37 -2.10
C PHE A 358 -6.69 -29.74 -3.26
N VAL A 359 -6.77 -31.00 -3.74
CA VAL A 359 -6.05 -31.47 -4.92
C VAL A 359 -6.43 -30.66 -6.14
N TYR A 360 -7.73 -30.48 -6.39
CA TYR A 360 -8.22 -29.75 -7.55
C TYR A 360 -7.72 -28.30 -7.56
N THR A 361 -7.79 -27.60 -6.42
CA THR A 361 -7.29 -26.23 -6.29
C THR A 361 -5.77 -26.16 -6.43
N THR A 362 -5.05 -27.17 -5.94
CA THR A 362 -3.59 -27.24 -6.05
C THR A 362 -3.16 -27.36 -7.51
N ILE A 363 -3.82 -28.23 -8.29
CA ILE A 363 -3.53 -28.43 -9.71
C ILE A 363 -3.73 -27.15 -10.52
N ILE A 364 -4.84 -26.42 -10.29
CA ILE A 364 -5.08 -25.17 -11.02
C ILE A 364 -4.14 -24.03 -10.59
N GLY A 365 -3.73 -23.99 -9.31
CA GLY A 365 -2.80 -22.99 -8.77
C GLY A 365 -1.39 -23.18 -9.29
N TRP A 366 -0.87 -24.42 -9.22
CA TRP A 366 0.48 -24.75 -9.69
C TRP A 366 0.64 -24.69 -11.21
N PHE A 367 -0.43 -24.89 -11.97
CA PHE A 367 -0.42 -24.62 -13.41
C PHE A 367 0.07 -23.20 -13.69
N TYR A 368 -0.47 -22.21 -12.96
CA TYR A 368 -0.13 -20.81 -13.17
C TYR A 368 1.34 -20.53 -12.81
N TYR A 369 1.85 -21.14 -11.74
CA TYR A 369 3.26 -21.01 -11.37
C TYR A 369 4.20 -21.52 -12.46
N GLY A 370 3.92 -22.73 -12.97
CA GLY A 370 4.69 -23.33 -14.05
C GLY A 370 4.57 -22.55 -15.37
N ASP A 371 3.37 -22.07 -15.71
CA ASP A 371 3.13 -21.28 -16.92
C ASP A 371 3.96 -19.99 -16.93
N ARG A 372 3.97 -19.24 -15.82
CA ARG A 372 4.76 -18.00 -15.72
C ARG A 372 6.27 -18.27 -15.65
N ALA A 373 6.69 -19.37 -15.03
CA ALA A 373 8.09 -19.78 -15.04
C ALA A 373 8.56 -20.18 -16.46
N LEU A 374 7.75 -20.93 -17.20
CA LEU A 374 8.01 -21.26 -18.60
C LEU A 374 8.02 -20.02 -19.50
N TYR A 375 7.10 -19.08 -19.25
CA TYR A 375 7.05 -17.80 -19.94
C TYR A 375 8.34 -17.00 -19.76
N TYR A 376 8.92 -16.98 -18.56
CA TYR A 376 10.22 -16.34 -18.33
C TYR A 376 11.35 -16.99 -19.15
N LEU A 377 11.33 -18.32 -19.32
CA LEU A 377 12.38 -19.05 -20.05
C LEU A 377 12.25 -18.92 -21.57
N THR A 378 11.02 -18.93 -22.09
CA THR A 378 10.76 -19.17 -23.52
C THR A 378 9.85 -18.13 -24.17
N GLY A 379 9.38 -17.14 -23.42
CA GLY A 379 8.35 -16.21 -23.87
C GLY A 379 7.00 -16.92 -24.11
N PRO A 380 6.12 -16.37 -24.95
CA PRO A 380 4.79 -16.93 -25.19
C PRO A 380 4.80 -18.23 -26.02
N ARG A 381 5.95 -18.62 -26.60
CA ARG A 381 6.08 -19.67 -27.62
C ARG A 381 5.46 -21.01 -27.23
N TYR A 382 5.62 -21.42 -25.97
CA TYR A 382 5.18 -22.74 -25.50
C TYR A 382 3.98 -22.69 -24.54
N ALA A 383 3.33 -21.54 -24.36
CA ALA A 383 2.22 -21.40 -23.42
C ALA A 383 1.05 -22.36 -23.75
N THR A 384 0.69 -22.49 -25.03
CA THR A 384 -0.39 -23.41 -25.45
C THR A 384 0.02 -24.88 -25.32
N ALA A 385 1.25 -25.22 -25.69
CA ALA A 385 1.77 -26.58 -25.53
C ALA A 385 1.80 -27.00 -24.06
N TYR A 386 2.15 -26.07 -23.16
CA TYR A 386 2.15 -26.30 -21.73
C TYR A 386 0.77 -26.62 -21.17
N LYS A 387 -0.30 -25.95 -21.65
CA LYS A 387 -1.69 -26.26 -21.27
C LYS A 387 -2.06 -27.70 -21.63
N TRP A 388 -1.79 -28.13 -22.87
CA TRP A 388 -2.09 -29.48 -23.33
C TRP A 388 -1.28 -30.54 -22.58
N LEU A 389 0.01 -30.29 -22.37
CA LEU A 389 0.87 -31.16 -21.56
C LEU A 389 0.32 -31.28 -20.14
N TRP A 390 -0.02 -30.15 -19.50
CA TRP A 390 -0.55 -30.12 -18.14
C TRP A 390 -1.81 -30.96 -17.98
N THR A 391 -2.82 -30.75 -18.85
CA THR A 391 -4.08 -31.49 -18.79
C THR A 391 -3.88 -32.98 -19.09
N SER A 392 -2.96 -33.33 -20.01
CA SER A 392 -2.64 -34.73 -20.31
C SER A 392 -1.97 -35.43 -19.13
N LEU A 393 -1.06 -34.74 -18.43
CA LEU A 393 -0.39 -35.30 -17.25
C LEU A 393 -1.34 -35.50 -16.07
N VAL A 394 -2.40 -34.69 -15.93
CA VAL A 394 -3.45 -34.95 -14.94
C VAL A 394 -4.10 -36.31 -15.18
N ALA A 395 -4.39 -36.63 -16.45
CA ALA A 395 -4.98 -37.92 -16.81
C ALA A 395 -4.00 -39.09 -16.54
N VAL A 396 -2.72 -38.93 -16.89
CA VAL A 396 -1.71 -39.98 -16.70
C VAL A 396 -1.36 -40.18 -15.22
N GLY A 397 -1.20 -39.11 -14.45
CA GLY A 397 -0.78 -39.15 -13.05
C GLY A 397 -1.73 -39.93 -12.15
N ALA A 398 -3.02 -39.92 -12.47
CA ALA A 398 -4.05 -40.70 -11.76
C ALA A 398 -3.86 -42.22 -11.81
N VAL A 399 -3.07 -42.75 -12.74
CA VAL A 399 -2.95 -44.21 -13.00
C VAL A 399 -1.53 -44.76 -12.75
N VAL A 400 -0.52 -43.89 -12.67
CA VAL A 400 0.88 -44.31 -12.48
C VAL A 400 1.27 -44.26 -11.00
N GLN A 401 1.94 -45.29 -10.49
CA GLN A 401 2.51 -45.32 -9.14
C GLN A 401 3.84 -44.56 -9.13
N LEU A 402 3.93 -43.49 -8.33
CA LEU A 402 4.86 -42.37 -8.60
C LEU A 402 5.89 -42.10 -7.47
N LYS A 403 6.31 -43.11 -6.70
CA LYS A 403 7.26 -42.91 -5.59
C LYS A 403 8.55 -42.19 -6.04
N THR A 404 9.07 -42.53 -7.21
CA THR A 404 10.23 -41.84 -7.81
C THR A 404 9.93 -40.38 -8.22
N VAL A 405 8.71 -40.09 -8.67
CA VAL A 405 8.30 -38.73 -9.09
C VAL A 405 8.10 -37.81 -7.90
N TRP A 406 7.61 -38.32 -6.77
CA TRP A 406 7.59 -37.57 -5.50
C TRP A 406 8.98 -37.06 -5.12
N ASN A 407 9.98 -37.95 -5.08
CA ASN A 407 11.33 -37.56 -4.68
C ASN A 407 12.00 -36.61 -5.70
N LEU A 408 11.79 -36.83 -7.01
CA LEU A 408 12.31 -35.92 -8.04
C LEU A 408 11.69 -34.53 -7.94
N ALA A 409 10.38 -34.44 -7.65
CA ALA A 409 9.69 -33.18 -7.47
C ALA A 409 10.11 -32.48 -6.16
N ASP A 410 10.33 -33.23 -5.09
CA ASP A 410 10.85 -32.70 -3.82
C ASP A 410 12.26 -32.12 -3.99
N ILE A 411 13.11 -32.76 -4.79
CA ILE A 411 14.43 -32.24 -5.15
C ILE A 411 14.29 -30.94 -5.95
N ALA A 412 13.41 -30.88 -6.95
CA ALA A 412 13.16 -29.68 -7.72
C ALA A 412 12.70 -28.51 -6.82
N ASN A 413 11.82 -28.76 -5.86
CA ASN A 413 11.39 -27.76 -4.88
C ASN A 413 12.54 -27.26 -4.00
N GLY A 414 13.40 -28.16 -3.52
CA GLY A 414 14.58 -27.76 -2.75
C GLY A 414 15.54 -26.88 -3.57
N PHE A 415 15.74 -27.20 -4.85
CA PHE A 415 16.53 -26.38 -5.77
C PHE A 415 15.87 -25.05 -6.15
N MET A 416 14.55 -24.91 -6.06
CA MET A 416 13.87 -23.61 -6.17
C MET A 416 14.14 -22.72 -4.96
N ALA A 417 14.16 -23.31 -3.76
CA ALA A 417 14.35 -22.57 -2.52
C ALA A 417 15.70 -21.85 -2.49
N PHE A 418 16.77 -22.49 -2.94
CA PHE A 418 18.12 -21.92 -2.86
C PHE A 418 18.28 -20.58 -3.61
N PRO A 419 18.00 -20.46 -4.93
CA PRO A 419 18.04 -19.19 -5.64
C PRO A 419 17.13 -18.13 -5.00
N ASN A 420 15.94 -18.54 -4.57
CA ASN A 420 15.00 -17.63 -3.92
C ASN A 420 15.60 -17.01 -2.65
N LEU A 421 16.17 -17.83 -1.76
CA LEU A 421 16.76 -17.38 -0.50
C LEU A 421 17.98 -16.47 -0.72
N VAL A 422 18.82 -16.77 -1.71
CA VAL A 422 19.91 -15.87 -2.13
C VAL A 422 19.36 -14.50 -2.52
N GLY A 423 18.27 -14.48 -3.31
CA GLY A 423 17.56 -13.27 -3.68
C GLY A 423 17.06 -12.47 -2.48
N LEU A 424 16.45 -13.14 -1.51
CA LEU A 424 15.90 -12.51 -0.31
C LEU A 424 16.99 -11.92 0.59
N ILE A 425 18.08 -12.65 0.81
CA ILE A 425 19.20 -12.18 1.63
C ILE A 425 19.84 -10.97 0.95
N GLY A 426 20.17 -11.08 -0.35
CA GLY A 426 20.81 -10.01 -1.12
C GLY A 426 19.95 -8.74 -1.23
N LEU A 427 18.62 -8.89 -1.36
CA LEU A 427 17.68 -7.77 -1.47
C LEU A 427 17.00 -7.37 -0.15
N SER A 428 17.44 -7.95 0.98
CA SER A 428 16.86 -7.68 2.31
C SER A 428 16.91 -6.20 2.69
N GLY A 429 17.92 -5.45 2.23
CA GLY A 429 18.00 -4.00 2.40
C GLY A 429 16.89 -3.23 1.64
N VAL A 430 16.55 -3.69 0.44
CA VAL A 430 15.45 -3.13 -0.37
C VAL A 430 14.11 -3.40 0.31
N VAL A 431 13.91 -4.61 0.84
CA VAL A 431 12.70 -4.98 1.60
C VAL A 431 12.54 -4.07 2.82
N SER A 432 13.59 -3.94 3.65
CA SER A 432 13.56 -3.10 4.85
C SER A 432 13.28 -1.64 4.54
N LYS A 433 13.99 -1.06 3.56
CA LYS A 433 13.78 0.33 3.12
C LYS A 433 12.36 0.56 2.59
N SER A 434 11.88 -0.29 1.68
CA SER A 434 10.53 -0.16 1.12
C SER A 434 9.44 -0.23 2.19
N THR A 435 9.63 -1.12 3.16
CA THR A 435 8.71 -1.29 4.30
C THR A 435 8.68 -0.04 5.18
N ARG A 436 9.85 0.47 5.55
CA ARG A 436 9.96 1.69 6.36
C ARG A 436 9.36 2.89 5.64
N ASP A 437 9.74 3.11 4.38
CA ASP A 437 9.28 4.23 3.57
C ASP A 437 7.74 4.23 3.45
N TYR A 438 7.12 3.06 3.21
CA TYR A 438 5.66 2.94 3.16
C TYR A 438 5.01 3.37 4.49
N PHE A 439 5.46 2.83 5.62
CA PHE A 439 4.86 3.14 6.91
C PHE A 439 5.20 4.56 7.41
N GLU A 440 6.27 5.18 6.94
CA GLU A 440 6.56 6.59 7.19
C GLU A 440 5.61 7.51 6.41
N ARG A 441 5.32 7.20 5.14
CA ARG A 441 4.31 7.93 4.35
C ARG A 441 2.91 7.80 4.96
N VAL A 442 2.54 6.60 5.40
CA VAL A 442 1.22 6.32 6.00
C VAL A 442 1.07 6.93 7.41
N LYS A 443 2.15 7.39 8.06
CA LYS A 443 2.08 7.99 9.40
C LYS A 443 1.54 9.42 9.45
N ARG A 444 1.58 10.21 8.36
CA ARG A 444 1.05 11.59 8.38
C ARG A 444 -0.37 11.60 7.81
N VAL A 445 -1.31 11.27 8.67
CA VAL A 445 -2.75 11.38 8.39
C VAL A 445 -3.31 12.61 9.08
N THR A 446 -4.33 13.22 8.50
CA THR A 446 -5.07 14.27 9.19
C THR A 446 -6.03 13.66 10.21
N PRO A 447 -6.54 14.46 11.17
CA PRO A 447 -7.60 14.01 12.09
C PRO A 447 -8.91 13.61 11.38
N LEU A 448 -8.99 13.83 10.06
CA LEU A 448 -10.16 13.55 9.23
C LEU A 448 -10.01 12.32 8.34
N VAL A 449 -8.90 11.59 8.39
CA VAL A 449 -8.66 10.44 7.48
C VAL A 449 -9.82 9.44 7.46
N GLY A 450 -10.34 9.05 8.62
CA GLY A 450 -11.49 8.15 8.70
C GLY A 450 -12.82 8.78 8.25
N THR A 451 -12.92 10.11 8.25
CA THR A 451 -14.04 10.83 7.63
C THR A 451 -13.93 10.80 6.12
N HIS A 452 -12.74 11.01 5.58
CA HIS A 452 -12.50 10.98 4.13
C HIS A 452 -12.77 9.60 3.54
N GLU A 453 -12.30 8.55 4.20
CA GLU A 453 -12.57 7.17 3.81
C GLU A 453 -14.07 6.84 3.86
N ARG A 454 -14.78 7.28 4.91
CA ARG A 454 -16.23 7.08 5.02
C ARG A 454 -17.02 7.80 3.93
N LEU A 455 -16.58 8.99 3.52
CA LEU A 455 -17.21 9.77 2.44
C LEU A 455 -16.84 9.26 1.04
N GLY A 456 -16.06 8.18 0.92
CA GLY A 456 -15.63 7.65 -0.38
C GLY A 456 -14.59 8.53 -1.08
N GLY A 457 -13.86 9.37 -0.34
CA GLY A 457 -12.82 10.22 -0.90
C GLY A 457 -11.73 9.39 -1.58
N ARG A 458 -11.37 9.73 -2.82
CA ARG A 458 -10.27 9.08 -3.54
C ARG A 458 -8.94 9.56 -2.97
N MET A 459 -8.36 8.78 -2.09
CA MET A 459 -7.14 9.15 -1.37
C MET A 459 -5.88 9.09 -2.24
N THR A 460 -4.94 10.01 -1.99
CA THR A 460 -3.62 10.07 -2.61
C THR A 460 -2.55 10.42 -1.58
N ASP A 461 -1.30 10.07 -1.89
CA ASP A 461 -0.16 10.68 -1.23
C ASP A 461 0.06 12.09 -1.79
N PHE A 462 0.06 13.09 -0.91
CA PHE A 462 0.39 14.47 -1.19
C PHE A 462 1.52 14.92 -0.28
N HIS A 463 2.76 14.85 -0.80
CA HIS A 463 3.98 15.23 -0.09
C HIS A 463 4.13 14.56 1.29
N GLY A 464 3.82 13.27 1.36
CA GLY A 464 3.91 12.46 2.56
C GLY A 464 2.68 12.52 3.46
N TRP A 465 1.60 13.21 3.07
CA TRP A 465 0.31 13.19 3.74
C TRP A 465 -0.74 12.40 2.95
N TYR A 466 -1.55 11.60 3.65
CA TYR A 466 -2.63 10.84 3.02
C TYR A 466 -3.94 11.64 3.04
N LEU A 467 -4.37 12.11 1.87
CA LEU A 467 -5.44 13.10 1.71
C LEU A 467 -6.34 12.77 0.49
N PRO A 468 -7.60 13.21 0.48
CA PRO A 468 -8.50 13.02 -0.64
C PRO A 468 -8.10 13.91 -1.83
N LEU A 469 -7.85 13.31 -3.00
CA LEU A 469 -7.68 14.03 -4.26
C LEU A 469 -9.02 14.65 -4.71
N GLN A 470 -10.11 13.92 -4.53
CA GLN A 470 -11.49 14.29 -4.88
C GLN A 470 -12.49 13.41 -4.11
N TYR A 471 -13.75 13.81 -4.06
CA TYR A 471 -14.92 13.07 -3.57
C TYR A 471 -15.88 12.77 -4.74
N SER A 472 -16.64 13.76 -5.20
CA SER A 472 -17.56 13.60 -6.35
C SER A 472 -16.88 13.84 -7.69
N GLY A 473 -15.83 14.67 -7.72
CA GLY A 473 -15.03 14.94 -8.91
C GLY A 473 -14.49 16.35 -8.94
N ILE A 474 -13.26 16.52 -9.43
CA ILE A 474 -12.54 17.82 -9.41
C ILE A 474 -13.36 18.97 -10.03
N LEU A 475 -14.05 18.74 -11.15
CA LEU A 475 -14.84 19.80 -11.81
C LEU A 475 -16.08 20.19 -11.01
N GLU A 476 -16.76 19.23 -10.41
CA GLU A 476 -17.96 19.45 -9.61
C GLU A 476 -17.61 20.21 -8.32
N GLU A 477 -16.59 19.74 -7.61
CA GLU A 477 -16.06 20.38 -6.41
C GLU A 477 -15.56 21.81 -6.68
N HIS A 478 -14.85 22.02 -7.80
CA HIS A 478 -14.43 23.35 -8.21
C HIS A 478 -15.61 24.29 -8.44
N ARG A 479 -16.64 23.82 -9.16
CA ARG A 479 -17.86 24.62 -9.42
C ARG A 479 -18.62 24.90 -8.12
N ALA A 480 -18.70 23.94 -7.22
CA ALA A 480 -19.33 24.13 -5.91
C ALA A 480 -18.69 25.29 -5.14
N VAL A 481 -17.36 25.39 -5.12
CA VAL A 481 -16.67 26.52 -4.49
C VAL A 481 -16.93 27.84 -5.21
N ARG A 482 -16.96 27.85 -6.54
CA ARG A 482 -17.22 29.08 -7.33
C ARG A 482 -18.65 29.59 -7.20
N GLN A 483 -19.62 28.69 -7.06
CA GLN A 483 -21.05 29.03 -7.13
C GLN A 483 -21.72 29.08 -5.75
N VAL A 484 -21.28 28.26 -4.80
CA VAL A 484 -21.92 28.07 -3.49
C VAL A 484 -20.88 28.10 -2.38
N ALA A 485 -20.37 26.94 -1.96
CA ALA A 485 -19.27 26.77 -1.03
C ALA A 485 -18.74 25.33 -1.10
N GLY A 486 -17.47 25.15 -0.77
CA GLY A 486 -16.83 23.85 -0.59
C GLY A 486 -16.01 23.81 0.70
N LEU A 487 -15.88 22.60 1.25
CA LEU A 487 -15.17 22.34 2.50
C LEU A 487 -13.92 21.49 2.24
N PHE A 488 -12.75 22.00 2.64
CA PHE A 488 -11.45 21.36 2.42
C PHE A 488 -10.79 20.98 3.74
N ASP A 489 -10.11 19.84 3.75
CA ASP A 489 -9.20 19.48 4.82
C ASP A 489 -7.81 20.05 4.57
N ALA A 490 -7.48 21.11 5.30
CA ALA A 490 -6.18 21.77 5.28
C ALA A 490 -5.30 21.38 6.49
N SER A 491 -5.68 20.35 7.25
CA SER A 491 -5.00 19.98 8.51
C SER A 491 -3.54 19.55 8.33
N HIS A 492 -3.14 19.24 7.10
CA HIS A 492 -1.77 18.90 6.70
C HIS A 492 -0.82 20.10 6.71
N LEU A 493 -1.32 21.34 6.62
CA LEU A 493 -0.51 22.55 6.80
C LEU A 493 0.08 22.58 8.21
N ALA A 494 1.28 23.13 8.35
CA ALA A 494 1.95 23.19 9.65
C ALA A 494 1.43 24.38 10.47
N LYS A 495 1.25 24.17 11.77
CA LYS A 495 0.71 25.15 12.72
C LYS A 495 1.70 25.35 13.85
N ILE A 496 2.38 26.49 13.91
CA ILE A 496 3.52 26.69 14.80
C ILE A 496 3.24 27.87 15.73
N HIS A 497 3.30 27.66 17.04
CA HIS A 497 3.27 28.76 18.00
C HIS A 497 4.69 29.28 18.26
N ILE A 498 4.83 30.60 18.26
CA ILE A 498 6.02 31.31 18.69
C ILE A 498 5.62 32.19 19.86
N THR A 499 6.14 31.90 21.04
CA THR A 499 5.77 32.58 22.29
C THR A 499 6.98 33.04 23.07
N GLY A 500 6.85 34.08 23.87
CA GLY A 500 7.90 34.58 24.77
C GLY A 500 8.16 36.07 24.61
N GLU A 501 9.05 36.61 25.43
CA GLU A 501 9.31 38.07 25.48
C GLU A 501 9.93 38.59 24.19
N ASP A 502 10.73 37.75 23.54
CA ASP A 502 11.44 38.06 22.29
C ASP A 502 10.63 37.71 21.03
N ALA A 503 9.38 37.23 21.16
CA ALA A 503 8.62 36.67 20.05
C ALA A 503 8.45 37.65 18.88
N HIS A 504 8.04 38.89 19.15
CA HIS A 504 7.91 39.93 18.12
C HIS A 504 9.22 40.14 17.37
N SER A 505 10.31 40.45 18.09
CA SER A 505 11.63 40.70 17.49
C SER A 505 12.15 39.49 16.70
N PHE A 506 11.86 38.28 17.16
CA PHE A 506 12.24 37.05 16.47
C PHE A 506 11.45 36.85 15.17
N VAL A 507 10.11 36.96 15.19
CA VAL A 507 9.29 36.82 13.97
C VAL A 507 9.60 37.96 12.99
N GLN A 508 9.80 39.18 13.51
CA GLN A 508 10.30 40.32 12.76
C GLN A 508 11.64 39.96 12.10
N LYS A 509 12.62 39.36 12.78
CA LYS A 509 13.88 38.91 12.13
C LYS A 509 13.67 37.87 11.01
N LEU A 510 12.69 36.99 11.14
CA LEU A 510 12.51 35.82 10.26
C LEU A 510 11.89 36.14 8.90
N VAL A 511 10.94 37.07 8.87
CA VAL A 511 10.13 37.32 7.67
C VAL A 511 10.61 38.56 6.90
N VAL A 512 10.30 38.63 5.62
CA VAL A 512 10.72 39.77 4.76
C VAL A 512 9.84 41.01 4.92
N SER A 513 8.62 40.85 5.42
CA SER A 513 7.67 41.96 5.63
C SER A 513 7.82 42.62 7.00
N ASP A 514 7.32 43.84 7.13
CA ASP A 514 7.29 44.57 8.39
C ASP A 514 6.01 44.27 9.18
N LEU A 515 6.15 43.79 10.41
CA LEU A 515 5.05 43.44 11.31
C LEU A 515 4.66 44.60 12.25
N SER A 516 5.36 45.73 12.21
CA SER A 516 5.16 46.86 13.13
C SER A 516 3.73 47.43 13.12
N ARG A 517 3.04 47.28 11.98
CA ARG A 517 1.66 47.77 11.76
C ARG A 517 0.59 46.74 12.12
N MET A 518 0.97 45.52 12.50
CA MET A 518 0.00 44.47 12.85
C MET A 518 -0.57 44.67 14.26
N GLY A 519 -1.88 44.73 14.35
CA GLY A 519 -2.63 44.66 15.59
C GLY A 519 -2.97 43.23 16.01
N ARG A 520 -3.49 43.08 17.23
CA ARG A 520 -4.05 41.80 17.69
C ARG A 520 -5.21 41.39 16.79
N GLY A 521 -5.19 40.16 16.31
CA GLY A 521 -6.21 39.62 15.40
C GLY A 521 -5.86 39.78 13.92
N ASP A 522 -4.77 40.45 13.57
CA ASP A 522 -4.34 40.58 12.18
C ASP A 522 -3.56 39.35 11.70
N ILE A 523 -3.68 39.07 10.40
CA ILE A 523 -2.95 38.04 9.68
C ILE A 523 -2.15 38.73 8.57
N LEU A 524 -0.89 38.34 8.38
CA LEU A 524 -0.07 38.81 7.28
C LEU A 524 0.44 37.64 6.44
N TYR A 525 0.27 37.73 5.13
CA TYR A 525 0.95 36.87 4.17
C TYR A 525 2.36 37.41 3.90
N THR A 526 3.39 36.56 4.07
CA THR A 526 4.80 36.97 3.90
C THR A 526 5.68 35.76 3.56
N LEU A 527 6.99 35.99 3.40
CA LEU A 527 7.98 34.97 3.04
C LEU A 527 9.02 34.81 4.14
N ILE A 528 9.49 33.57 4.30
CA ILE A 528 10.75 33.27 4.99
C ILE A 528 11.80 33.00 3.93
N THR A 529 12.98 33.63 4.05
CA THR A 529 14.12 33.41 3.15
C THR A 529 15.33 32.86 3.89
N ASN A 530 16.19 32.15 3.15
CA ASN A 530 17.52 31.79 3.63
C ASN A 530 18.48 33.01 3.62
N GLU A 531 19.71 32.86 4.12
CA GLU A 531 20.66 33.98 4.20
C GLU A 531 21.08 34.51 2.82
N LYS A 532 20.88 33.72 1.75
CA LYS A 532 21.16 34.08 0.35
C LYS A 532 19.97 34.71 -0.37
N GLY A 533 18.82 34.89 0.31
CA GLY A 533 17.60 35.47 -0.27
C GLY A 533 16.73 34.48 -1.04
N GLY A 534 17.05 33.18 -1.02
CA GLY A 534 16.19 32.13 -1.57
C GLY A 534 14.96 31.90 -0.68
N VAL A 535 13.78 31.70 -1.28
CA VAL A 535 12.51 31.56 -0.55
C VAL A 535 12.39 30.15 0.03
N LEU A 536 12.41 30.04 1.36
CA LEU A 536 12.22 28.77 2.05
C LEU A 536 10.75 28.36 2.06
N ASP A 537 9.86 29.31 2.35
CA ASP A 537 8.42 29.11 2.31
C ASP A 537 7.68 30.45 2.25
N ASP A 538 6.45 30.42 1.75
CA ASP A 538 5.45 31.46 2.02
C ASP A 538 4.55 31.04 3.19
N ILE A 539 4.17 32.01 4.02
CA ILE A 539 3.48 31.73 5.29
C ILE A 539 2.40 32.76 5.59
N LEU A 540 1.48 32.38 6.47
CA LEU A 540 0.59 33.30 7.17
C LEU A 540 1.07 33.50 8.61
N VAL A 541 1.23 34.76 9.01
CA VAL A 541 1.62 35.17 10.36
C VAL A 541 0.38 35.71 11.06
N TYR A 542 -0.08 35.06 12.13
CA TYR A 542 -1.20 35.48 12.96
C TYR A 542 -0.67 36.19 14.21
N MET A 543 -1.09 37.43 14.42
CA MET A 543 -0.67 38.25 15.55
C MET A 543 -1.66 38.13 16.73
N HIS A 544 -1.35 37.29 17.72
CA HIS A 544 -2.15 37.22 18.95
C HIS A 544 -1.75 38.32 19.95
N SER A 545 -0.46 38.52 20.16
CA SER A 545 0.13 39.60 20.94
C SER A 545 1.61 39.74 20.60
N HIS A 546 2.28 40.79 21.09
CA HIS A 546 3.73 40.94 20.93
C HIS A 546 4.55 39.79 21.54
N ARG A 547 3.93 38.98 22.42
CA ARG A 547 4.53 37.81 23.04
C ARG A 547 4.01 36.48 22.47
N HIS A 548 3.13 36.52 21.48
CA HIS A 548 2.52 35.32 20.90
C HIS A 548 2.15 35.52 19.42
N TYR A 549 2.85 34.79 18.57
CA TYR A 549 2.54 34.63 17.16
C TYR A 549 2.14 33.20 16.86
N PHE A 550 1.29 33.04 15.85
CA PHE A 550 0.91 31.75 15.32
C PHE A 550 1.18 31.72 13.82
N LEU A 551 2.00 30.77 13.36
CA LEU A 551 2.39 30.66 11.96
C LEU A 551 1.67 29.48 11.32
N VAL A 552 1.16 29.69 10.12
CA VAL A 552 0.69 28.63 9.23
C VAL A 552 1.62 28.55 8.02
N THR A 553 2.24 27.39 7.81
CA THR A 553 3.23 27.15 6.75
C THR A 553 2.85 25.95 5.89
N ASN A 554 3.47 25.79 4.72
CA ASN A 554 3.15 24.69 3.83
C ASN A 554 3.63 23.33 4.41
N ALA A 555 2.83 22.29 4.16
CA ALA A 555 3.09 20.94 4.65
C ALA A 555 4.47 20.41 4.20
N VAL A 556 4.81 20.65 2.93
CA VAL A 556 6.05 20.20 2.29
C VAL A 556 7.29 20.83 2.93
N GLN A 557 7.26 22.14 3.16
CA GLN A 557 8.42 22.90 3.63
C GLN A 557 8.57 22.91 5.15
N SER A 558 7.53 22.53 5.90
CA SER A 558 7.57 22.45 7.37
C SER A 558 8.80 21.73 7.93
N ALA A 559 9.23 20.65 7.26
CA ALA A 559 10.42 19.87 7.62
C ALA A 559 11.73 20.67 7.51
N LYS A 560 11.77 21.73 6.71
CA LYS A 560 12.89 22.68 6.59
C LYS A 560 12.66 23.91 7.49
N VAL A 561 11.45 24.45 7.49
CA VAL A 561 11.10 25.67 8.23
C VAL A 561 11.25 25.48 9.73
N ILE A 562 10.76 24.39 10.33
CA ILE A 562 10.84 24.20 11.78
C ILE A 562 12.30 24.17 12.28
N PRO A 563 13.22 23.36 11.70
CA PRO A 563 14.64 23.43 12.04
C PRO A 563 15.25 24.82 11.81
N TRP A 564 14.83 25.52 10.75
CA TRP A 564 15.29 26.87 10.46
C TRP A 564 14.90 27.87 11.55
N LEU A 565 13.66 27.79 12.05
CA LEU A 565 13.18 28.59 13.18
C LEU A 565 14.00 28.26 14.44
N GLN A 566 14.24 26.98 14.72
CA GLN A 566 15.03 26.56 15.89
C GLN A 566 16.48 27.06 15.83
N LYS A 567 17.12 26.98 14.66
CA LYS A 567 18.49 27.47 14.43
C LYS A 567 18.66 28.95 14.76
N HIS A 568 17.64 29.77 14.47
CA HIS A 568 17.72 31.23 14.62
C HIS A 568 17.00 31.76 15.87
N ARG A 569 16.49 30.86 16.72
CA ARG A 569 15.67 31.16 17.89
C ARG A 569 16.37 32.13 18.84
N PHE A 570 15.62 33.12 19.33
CA PHE A 570 16.09 34.02 20.39
C PHE A 570 15.98 33.35 21.77
N PRO A 571 16.83 33.73 22.75
CA PRO A 571 16.88 33.08 24.06
C PRO A 571 15.51 32.97 24.74
N ASN A 572 14.73 34.07 24.79
CA ASN A 572 13.42 34.10 25.45
C ASN A 572 12.25 33.84 24.48
N THR A 573 12.47 33.00 23.47
CA THR A 573 11.44 32.55 22.54
C THR A 573 11.26 31.03 22.60
N GLN A 574 10.03 30.55 22.71
CA GLN A 574 9.64 29.15 22.59
C GLN A 574 8.95 28.92 21.25
N ILE A 575 9.28 27.81 20.60
CA ILE A 575 8.69 27.39 19.33
C ILE A 575 8.04 26.03 19.55
N ARG A 576 6.72 25.94 19.33
CA ARG A 576 5.94 24.71 19.49
C ARG A 576 5.20 24.38 18.21
N ASP A 577 5.53 23.23 17.61
CA ASP A 577 4.75 22.65 16.52
C ASP A 577 3.45 22.02 17.06
N ALA A 578 2.32 22.60 16.69
CA ALA A 578 0.98 22.16 17.04
C ALA A 578 0.25 21.48 15.85
N THR A 579 0.98 21.07 14.80
CA THR A 579 0.40 20.51 13.58
C THR A 579 -0.43 19.25 13.85
N GLN A 580 0.00 18.38 14.76
CA GLN A 580 -0.76 17.17 15.13
C GLN A 580 -1.82 17.44 16.21
N ALA A 581 -1.71 18.54 16.95
CA ALA A 581 -2.63 18.90 18.02
C ALA A 581 -3.88 19.65 17.52
N LEU A 582 -3.82 20.22 16.33
CA LEU A 582 -4.87 21.05 15.73
C LEU A 582 -5.28 20.50 14.35
N GLY A 583 -6.58 20.56 14.05
CA GLY A 583 -7.08 20.44 12.68
C GLY A 583 -7.06 21.80 11.98
N MET A 584 -7.36 21.81 10.68
CA MET A 584 -7.60 23.05 9.93
C MET A 584 -8.56 22.77 8.77
N LEU A 585 -9.72 23.39 8.80
CA LEU A 585 -10.80 23.21 7.81
C LEU A 585 -10.97 24.52 7.04
N ALA A 586 -10.93 24.47 5.71
CA ALA A 586 -11.19 25.67 4.89
C ALA A 586 -12.58 25.59 4.26
N LEU A 587 -13.46 26.50 4.65
CA LEU A 587 -14.80 26.69 4.09
C LEU A 587 -14.75 27.86 3.12
N GLN A 588 -14.92 27.59 1.83
CA GLN A 588 -14.58 28.54 0.76
C GLN A 588 -15.71 28.64 -0.26
N GLY A 589 -16.08 29.85 -0.66
CA GLY A 589 -17.07 30.12 -1.69
C GLY A 589 -17.96 31.31 -1.35
N PRO A 590 -18.76 31.79 -2.32
CA PRO A 590 -19.55 33.02 -2.17
C PRO A 590 -20.59 32.97 -1.06
N ARG A 591 -21.06 31.77 -0.69
CA ARG A 591 -22.06 31.52 0.36
C ARG A 591 -21.45 30.91 1.63
N ALA A 592 -20.12 30.90 1.76
CA ALA A 592 -19.41 30.33 2.91
C ALA A 592 -19.89 30.90 4.27
N VAL A 593 -20.24 32.19 4.32
CA VAL A 593 -20.76 32.84 5.53
C VAL A 593 -22.08 32.19 6.00
N GLU A 594 -22.97 31.83 5.07
CA GLU A 594 -24.31 31.28 5.38
C GLU A 594 -24.21 29.91 6.06
N PHE A 595 -23.24 29.07 5.64
CA PHE A 595 -22.99 27.76 6.27
C PHE A 595 -22.37 27.88 7.66
N LEU A 596 -21.65 28.97 7.93
CA LEU A 596 -20.92 29.15 9.18
C LEU A 596 -21.76 29.85 10.25
N GLU A 597 -22.67 30.73 9.83
CA GLU A 597 -23.52 31.56 10.69
C GLU A 597 -24.28 30.80 11.79
N PRO A 598 -24.90 29.62 11.54
CA PRO A 598 -25.68 28.93 12.57
C PRO A 598 -24.85 28.44 13.76
N TYR A 599 -23.52 28.38 13.62
CA TYR A 599 -22.64 27.70 14.56
C TYR A 599 -21.68 28.63 15.30
N LEU A 600 -21.60 29.90 14.91
CA LEU A 600 -20.71 30.89 15.51
C LEU A 600 -21.47 32.16 15.94
N LYS A 601 -20.85 32.97 16.81
CA LYS A 601 -21.43 34.23 17.26
C LYS A 601 -21.60 35.24 16.10
N ALA A 602 -22.48 36.23 16.26
CA ALA A 602 -22.71 37.25 15.24
C ALA A 602 -21.46 38.12 14.93
N SER A 603 -20.45 38.16 15.81
CA SER A 603 -19.20 38.91 15.60
C SER A 603 -18.41 38.40 14.39
N TYR A 604 -18.46 37.09 14.11
CA TYR A 604 -17.70 36.48 13.02
C TYR A 604 -18.12 36.95 11.63
N LYS A 605 -19.39 37.40 11.45
CA LYS A 605 -19.85 38.01 10.19
C LYS A 605 -19.05 39.25 9.79
N ARG A 606 -18.51 39.96 10.79
CA ARG A 606 -17.79 41.22 10.63
C ARG A 606 -16.27 41.06 10.60
N LEU A 607 -15.76 39.82 10.64
CA LEU A 607 -14.34 39.56 10.43
C LEU A 607 -13.92 40.11 9.08
N LYS A 608 -12.89 40.94 9.08
CA LYS A 608 -12.31 41.50 7.85
C LYS A 608 -11.39 40.45 7.22
N LEU A 609 -11.16 40.56 5.92
CA LEU A 609 -10.20 39.71 5.23
C LEU A 609 -8.83 39.83 5.92
N TYR A 610 -8.11 38.71 6.08
CA TYR A 610 -6.85 38.64 6.81
C TYR A 610 -6.94 39.06 8.29
N THR A 611 -8.08 38.82 8.92
CA THR A 611 -8.21 38.89 10.39
C THR A 611 -8.72 37.56 10.95
N PHE A 612 -8.48 37.33 12.24
CA PHE A 612 -8.96 36.17 12.98
C PHE A 612 -9.50 36.53 14.36
N GLU A 613 -10.35 35.66 14.88
CA GLU A 613 -10.88 35.72 16.25
C GLU A 613 -10.85 34.33 16.89
N GLN A 614 -10.63 34.28 18.21
CA GLN A 614 -10.80 33.08 19.01
C GLN A 614 -12.23 33.00 19.53
N GLY A 615 -12.87 31.84 19.43
CA GLY A 615 -14.09 31.60 20.20
C GLY A 615 -14.58 30.17 20.12
N THR A 616 -15.88 29.97 20.02
CA THR A 616 -16.49 28.66 20.25
C THR A 616 -17.48 28.28 19.16
N PHE A 617 -17.27 27.11 18.55
CA PHE A 617 -18.21 26.48 17.64
C PHE A 617 -19.33 25.80 18.43
N GLN A 618 -20.58 26.15 18.13
CA GLN A 618 -21.79 25.76 18.86
C GLN A 618 -21.69 25.98 20.39
N ASN A 619 -21.00 27.04 20.82
CA ASN A 619 -20.73 27.32 22.24
C ASN A 619 -20.01 26.18 23.01
N LYS A 620 -19.42 25.19 22.32
CA LYS A 620 -18.85 23.98 22.95
C LYS A 620 -17.38 23.77 22.63
N ILE A 621 -16.97 24.00 21.38
CA ILE A 621 -15.64 23.62 20.92
C ILE A 621 -14.81 24.87 20.67
N PRO A 622 -13.66 25.05 21.36
CA PRO A 622 -12.78 26.18 21.09
C PRO A 622 -12.27 26.08 19.64
N VAL A 623 -12.34 27.18 18.92
CA VAL A 623 -11.93 27.27 17.52
C VAL A 623 -11.36 28.66 17.24
N LEU A 624 -10.23 28.70 16.55
CA LEU A 624 -9.74 29.92 15.90
C LEU A 624 -10.39 30.00 14.53
N VAL A 625 -10.99 31.15 14.21
CA VAL A 625 -11.64 31.39 12.92
C VAL A 625 -10.96 32.57 12.26
N SER A 626 -10.41 32.36 11.07
CA SER A 626 -9.86 33.41 10.23
C SER A 626 -10.67 33.57 8.95
N ARG A 627 -10.74 34.81 8.45
CA ARG A 627 -11.26 35.07 7.11
C ARG A 627 -10.10 35.11 6.12
N THR A 628 -9.65 33.91 5.78
CA THR A 628 -8.53 33.62 4.87
C THR A 628 -8.94 32.51 3.90
N GLY A 629 -8.16 32.34 2.84
CA GLY A 629 -8.49 31.37 1.80
C GLY A 629 -7.40 31.23 0.76
N TYR A 630 -7.51 30.17 -0.02
CA TYR A 630 -6.55 29.83 -1.07
C TYR A 630 -7.22 29.65 -2.45
N THR A 631 -8.47 30.08 -2.58
CA THR A 631 -9.34 29.75 -3.72
C THR A 631 -9.65 30.94 -4.64
N GLY A 632 -9.39 32.17 -4.20
CA GLY A 632 -9.83 33.39 -4.89
C GLY A 632 -11.28 33.78 -4.62
N GLU A 633 -12.01 32.98 -3.84
CA GLU A 633 -13.33 33.31 -3.30
C GLU A 633 -13.22 33.85 -1.87
N ASP A 634 -14.35 34.35 -1.36
CA ASP A 634 -14.49 34.61 0.08
C ASP A 634 -14.54 33.28 0.85
N GLY A 635 -14.25 33.31 2.13
CA GLY A 635 -14.22 32.11 2.94
C GLY A 635 -13.54 32.27 4.28
N PHE A 636 -13.55 31.16 5.03
CA PHE A 636 -13.00 31.08 6.36
C PHE A 636 -12.12 29.84 6.51
N GLU A 637 -11.16 29.92 7.41
CA GLU A 637 -10.41 28.77 7.90
C GLU A 637 -10.69 28.60 9.40
N LEU A 638 -11.09 27.39 9.78
CA LEU A 638 -11.41 27.00 11.15
C LEU A 638 -10.31 26.09 11.68
N ILE A 639 -9.74 26.41 12.83
CA ILE A 639 -8.66 25.65 13.46
C ILE A 639 -9.15 25.10 14.81
N PRO A 640 -9.84 23.95 14.84
CA PRO A 640 -10.25 23.28 16.07
C PRO A 640 -9.14 22.36 16.63
N PRO A 641 -9.26 21.89 17.89
CA PRO A 641 -8.46 20.77 18.39
C PRO A 641 -8.59 19.53 17.49
N ALA A 642 -7.49 18.83 17.25
CA ALA A 642 -7.43 17.68 16.35
C ALA A 642 -8.55 16.66 16.62
N GLY A 643 -8.72 16.24 17.89
CA GLY A 643 -9.75 15.29 18.32
C GLY A 643 -11.20 15.75 18.15
N LYS A 644 -11.44 17.02 17.78
CA LYS A 644 -12.77 17.59 17.52
C LYS A 644 -12.99 17.93 16.04
N SER A 645 -11.96 17.84 15.20
CA SER A 645 -12.03 18.24 13.78
C SER A 645 -13.07 17.46 12.99
N ALA A 646 -13.16 16.14 13.19
CA ALA A 646 -14.14 15.29 12.51
C ALA A 646 -15.58 15.67 12.85
N TRP A 647 -15.82 16.07 14.10
CA TRP A 647 -17.13 16.51 14.52
C TRP A 647 -17.51 17.87 13.91
N VAL A 648 -16.57 18.83 13.88
CA VAL A 648 -16.79 20.14 13.24
C VAL A 648 -17.04 19.95 11.74
N TRP A 649 -16.23 19.11 11.07
CA TRP A 649 -16.39 18.75 9.67
C TRP A 649 -17.78 18.17 9.38
N ASN A 650 -18.18 17.14 10.13
CA ASN A 650 -19.48 16.48 9.91
C ASN A 650 -20.64 17.44 10.16
N THR A 651 -20.52 18.31 11.16
CA THR A 651 -21.55 19.31 11.45
C THR A 651 -21.74 20.28 10.28
N LEU A 652 -20.65 20.83 9.75
CA LEU A 652 -20.68 21.71 8.57
C LEU A 652 -21.17 20.96 7.32
N SER A 653 -20.65 19.76 7.07
CA SER A 653 -20.99 18.98 5.88
C SER A 653 -22.47 18.55 5.84
N ASN A 654 -23.09 18.36 7.00
CA ASN A 654 -24.51 18.03 7.11
C ASN A 654 -25.43 19.27 7.08
N THR A 655 -24.87 20.47 6.95
CA THR A 655 -25.64 21.71 6.90
C THR A 655 -26.26 21.88 5.51
N LEU A 656 -27.55 22.17 5.48
CA LEU A 656 -28.26 22.64 4.29
C LEU A 656 -28.59 24.13 4.49
N LEU A 657 -28.43 24.93 3.43
CA LEU A 657 -28.94 26.29 3.42
C LEU A 657 -30.48 26.30 3.39
N SER A 658 -31.08 27.46 3.63
CA SER A 658 -32.55 27.62 3.68
C SER A 658 -33.27 27.19 2.39
N ASP A 659 -32.57 27.20 1.26
CA ASP A 659 -33.04 26.76 -0.05
C ASP A 659 -32.76 25.26 -0.33
N GLY A 660 -32.24 24.52 0.66
CA GLY A 660 -31.89 23.11 0.55
C GLY A 660 -30.50 22.83 -0.04
N THR A 661 -29.72 23.87 -0.38
CA THR A 661 -28.40 23.70 -1.00
C THR A 661 -27.40 23.06 -0.02
N PRO A 662 -26.71 21.96 -0.39
CA PRO A 662 -25.74 21.30 0.49
C PRO A 662 -24.35 21.93 0.41
N LEU A 663 -23.54 21.70 1.45
CA LEU A 663 -22.10 21.96 1.42
C LEU A 663 -21.36 20.78 0.78
N VAL A 664 -20.44 21.06 -0.14
CA VAL A 664 -19.70 20.02 -0.89
C VAL A 664 -18.31 19.78 -0.28
N PRO A 665 -17.96 18.54 0.12
CA PRO A 665 -16.58 18.16 0.42
C PRO A 665 -15.68 18.28 -0.81
N CYS A 666 -14.53 18.95 -0.68
CA CYS A 666 -13.62 19.19 -1.79
C CYS A 666 -12.21 18.66 -1.50
N GLY A 667 -11.63 17.99 -2.50
CA GLY A 667 -10.30 17.39 -2.44
C GLY A 667 -9.19 18.29 -2.98
N LEU A 668 -7.98 17.76 -2.97
CA LEU A 668 -6.76 18.47 -3.41
C LEU A 668 -6.79 18.89 -4.88
N GLY A 669 -7.46 18.14 -5.77
CA GLY A 669 -7.53 18.48 -7.19
C GLY A 669 -8.35 19.73 -7.45
N ALA A 670 -9.49 19.89 -6.75
CA ALA A 670 -10.26 21.13 -6.79
C ALA A 670 -9.48 22.29 -6.16
N ARG A 671 -8.77 22.05 -5.04
CA ARG A 671 -7.90 23.05 -4.41
C ARG A 671 -6.85 23.58 -5.38
N ASP A 672 -6.18 22.69 -6.14
CA ASP A 672 -5.13 23.07 -7.10
C ASP A 672 -5.67 23.84 -8.32
N THR A 673 -6.85 23.48 -8.82
CA THR A 673 -7.48 24.25 -9.92
C THR A 673 -7.94 25.63 -9.46
N LEU A 674 -8.56 25.74 -8.28
CA LEU A 674 -9.05 27.01 -7.73
C LEU A 674 -7.92 27.99 -7.43
N ARG A 675 -6.84 27.52 -6.78
CA ARG A 675 -5.68 28.35 -6.44
C ARG A 675 -4.96 28.84 -7.69
N LEU A 676 -4.86 28.00 -8.71
CA LEU A 676 -4.17 28.34 -9.95
C LEU A 676 -4.93 29.43 -10.70
N GLU A 677 -6.27 29.31 -10.79
CA GLU A 677 -7.12 30.36 -11.35
C GLU A 677 -7.00 31.69 -10.57
N ALA A 678 -6.92 31.61 -9.23
CA ALA A 678 -6.69 32.76 -8.37
C ALA A 678 -5.26 33.34 -8.49
N GLY A 679 -4.36 32.70 -9.24
CA GLY A 679 -2.96 33.10 -9.39
C GLY A 679 -2.11 32.87 -8.13
N ASN A 680 -2.60 32.07 -7.18
CA ASN A 680 -1.89 31.72 -5.97
C ASN A 680 -0.76 30.72 -6.27
N LEU A 681 0.39 30.93 -5.62
CA LEU A 681 1.58 30.12 -5.81
C LEU A 681 1.58 28.92 -4.87
N LEU A 682 2.13 27.79 -5.32
CA LEU A 682 2.31 26.57 -4.54
C LEU A 682 3.79 26.34 -4.23
N SER A 683 4.17 26.52 -2.96
CA SER A 683 5.53 26.27 -2.46
C SER A 683 5.99 24.83 -2.73
N GLY A 684 7.22 24.67 -3.20
CA GLY A 684 7.81 23.40 -3.63
C GLY A 684 7.46 22.99 -5.07
N GLN A 685 6.54 23.68 -5.72
CA GLN A 685 6.18 23.46 -7.13
C GLN A 685 6.44 24.71 -7.98
N ASP A 686 5.86 25.86 -7.60
CA ASP A 686 6.05 27.14 -8.30
C ASP A 686 7.32 27.86 -7.89
N PHE A 687 7.80 27.60 -6.69
CA PHE A 687 9.05 28.14 -6.20
C PHE A 687 9.63 27.28 -5.08
N ASP A 688 10.93 27.40 -4.89
CA ASP A 688 11.64 26.90 -3.71
C ASP A 688 12.85 27.80 -3.41
N GLU A 689 13.79 27.30 -2.60
CA GLU A 689 14.97 28.04 -2.15
C GLU A 689 15.96 28.41 -3.27
N ARG A 690 15.75 27.89 -4.48
CA ARG A 690 16.49 28.30 -5.69
C ARG A 690 15.99 29.62 -6.24
N ASN A 691 14.76 30.01 -5.91
CA ASN A 691 14.13 31.24 -6.37
C ASN A 691 14.15 32.31 -5.28
N ASN A 692 14.17 33.57 -5.71
CA ASN A 692 14.03 34.73 -4.82
C ASN A 692 12.67 35.45 -5.00
N PRO A 693 12.24 36.31 -4.05
CA PRO A 693 10.95 37.00 -4.10
C PRO A 693 10.67 37.78 -5.40
N PHE A 694 11.70 38.33 -6.05
CA PHE A 694 11.55 39.13 -7.27
C PHE A 694 11.27 38.26 -8.50
N GLU A 695 11.90 37.09 -8.58
CA GLU A 695 11.68 36.10 -9.64
C GLU A 695 10.25 35.55 -9.58
N ILE A 696 9.71 35.32 -8.39
CA ILE A 696 8.37 34.71 -8.22
C ILE A 696 7.22 35.73 -8.23
N GLY A 697 7.54 37.02 -8.40
CA GLY A 697 6.56 38.11 -8.44
C GLY A 697 6.01 38.53 -7.07
N LEU A 698 6.69 38.17 -5.97
CA LEU A 698 6.34 38.55 -4.60
C LEU A 698 7.29 39.59 -3.98
N GLY A 699 8.09 40.27 -4.81
CA GLY A 699 9.05 41.28 -4.37
C GLY A 699 8.45 42.43 -3.56
N LYS A 700 7.16 42.74 -3.76
CA LYS A 700 6.44 43.77 -2.99
C LYS A 700 6.31 43.44 -1.49
N LEU A 701 6.47 42.18 -1.10
CA LEU A 701 6.43 41.77 0.31
C LEU A 701 7.73 42.07 1.05
N VAL A 702 8.82 42.38 0.34
CA VAL A 702 10.14 42.65 0.93
C VAL A 702 10.21 44.13 1.33
N HIS A 703 10.17 44.41 2.63
CA HIS A 703 10.21 45.78 3.15
C HIS A 703 11.65 46.12 3.58
N PHE A 704 12.38 46.86 2.74
CA PHE A 704 13.78 47.23 2.99
C PHE A 704 13.95 48.32 4.05
N GLU A 705 12.88 49.04 4.38
CA GLU A 705 12.82 50.02 5.47
C GLU A 705 13.11 49.37 6.84
N LYS A 706 12.86 48.06 6.92
CA LYS A 706 13.19 47.25 8.08
C LYS A 706 14.71 47.15 8.25
N PRO A 707 15.25 47.47 9.45
CA PRO A 707 16.70 47.55 9.64
C PRO A 707 17.38 46.18 9.46
N TYR A 708 16.69 45.09 9.84
CA TYR A 708 17.25 43.75 9.76
C TYR A 708 16.19 42.65 9.59
N PHE A 709 16.48 41.69 8.71
CA PHE A 709 15.83 40.39 8.59
C PHE A 709 16.76 39.41 7.87
N LEU A 710 16.51 38.11 8.01
CA LEU A 710 17.32 37.07 7.36
C LEU A 710 17.23 37.18 5.84
N GLY A 711 18.39 37.18 5.17
CA GLY A 711 18.48 37.33 3.71
C GLY A 711 18.47 38.78 3.20
N ARG A 712 18.25 39.79 4.07
CA ARG A 712 18.18 41.20 3.68
C ARG A 712 19.37 41.68 2.83
N PRO A 713 20.65 41.44 3.18
CA PRO A 713 21.77 41.93 2.37
C PRO A 713 21.83 41.31 0.97
N ALA A 714 21.48 40.03 0.85
CA ALA A 714 21.43 39.33 -0.43
C ALA A 714 20.28 39.84 -1.29
N LEU A 715 19.09 40.01 -0.70
CA LEU A 715 17.91 40.54 -1.37
C LEU A 715 18.10 41.98 -1.84
N ALA A 716 18.82 42.83 -1.09
CA ALA A 716 19.14 44.19 -1.53
C ALA A 716 20.01 44.19 -2.79
N ARG A 717 21.00 43.28 -2.88
CA ARG A 717 21.82 43.11 -4.09
C ARG A 717 21.03 42.55 -5.26
N LEU A 718 20.10 41.62 -5.00
CA LEU A 718 19.23 41.04 -6.03
C LEU A 718 18.20 42.06 -6.54
N HIS A 719 17.68 42.93 -5.68
CA HIS A 719 16.73 43.97 -6.04
C HIS A 719 17.33 45.02 -7.00
N ALA A 720 18.63 45.30 -6.86
CA ALA A 720 19.35 46.23 -7.73
C ALA A 720 19.58 45.71 -9.16
N ARG A 721 19.16 44.48 -9.47
CA ARG A 721 19.31 43.85 -10.79
C ARG A 721 17.97 43.37 -11.29
N GLU A 722 17.76 43.42 -12.59
CA GLU A 722 16.59 42.73 -13.16
C GLU A 722 16.76 41.21 -13.02
N PRO A 723 15.71 40.49 -12.59
CA PRO A 723 15.72 39.03 -12.57
C PRO A 723 16.00 38.50 -13.98
N ARG A 724 16.83 37.48 -14.11
CA ARG A 724 17.02 36.78 -15.40
C ARG A 724 15.80 35.94 -15.77
N THR A 725 15.13 35.39 -14.76
CA THR A 725 13.92 34.59 -14.95
C THR A 725 12.79 35.15 -14.09
N ARG A 726 11.56 34.97 -14.54
CA ARG A 726 10.34 35.34 -13.82
C ARG A 726 9.31 34.23 -13.91
N LEU A 727 8.55 34.08 -12.83
CA LEU A 727 7.39 33.22 -12.78
C LEU A 727 6.20 33.91 -13.46
N ALA A 728 6.00 33.59 -14.73
CA ALA A 728 4.95 34.16 -15.56
C ALA A 728 3.71 33.26 -15.57
N ALA A 729 2.53 33.88 -15.68
CA ALA A 729 1.29 33.18 -15.96
C ALA A 729 1.10 33.05 -17.47
N PHE A 730 0.52 31.95 -17.93
CA PHE A 730 0.22 31.75 -19.34
C PHE A 730 -1.14 31.08 -19.56
N THR A 731 -1.67 31.26 -20.77
CA THR A 731 -2.81 30.51 -21.31
C THR A 731 -2.34 29.69 -22.49
N LEU A 732 -2.95 28.53 -22.73
CA LEU A 732 -2.57 27.63 -23.82
C LEU A 732 -3.78 27.39 -24.73
N LYS A 733 -3.58 27.49 -26.05
CA LYS A 733 -4.62 27.13 -27.03
C LYS A 733 -4.72 25.59 -27.15
N GLY A 734 -5.94 25.08 -27.28
CA GLY A 734 -6.22 23.66 -27.46
C GLY A 734 -6.49 22.90 -26.16
N ARG A 735 -6.41 21.57 -26.21
CA ARG A 735 -6.78 20.65 -25.09
C ARG A 735 -5.57 20.09 -24.32
N ALA A 736 -4.35 20.50 -24.68
CA ALA A 736 -3.16 20.06 -23.97
C ALA A 736 -3.15 20.63 -22.55
N ILE A 737 -2.71 19.81 -21.58
CA ILE A 737 -2.54 20.22 -20.18
C ILE A 737 -1.06 20.07 -19.85
N PRO A 738 -0.31 21.18 -19.75
CA PRO A 738 1.09 21.13 -19.41
C PRO A 738 1.27 20.74 -17.96
N ARG A 739 2.39 20.11 -17.66
CA ARG A 739 2.80 19.64 -16.34
C ARG A 739 4.12 20.29 -15.96
N SER A 740 4.41 20.27 -14.66
CA SER A 740 5.69 20.73 -14.13
C SER A 740 6.86 20.08 -14.90
N GLY A 741 7.86 20.89 -15.26
CA GLY A 741 9.03 20.49 -16.04
C GLY A 741 8.83 20.47 -17.56
N ASN A 742 7.62 20.72 -18.09
CA ASN A 742 7.44 20.85 -19.52
C ASN A 742 8.20 22.08 -20.06
N PRO A 743 9.02 21.94 -21.12
CA PRO A 743 9.79 23.06 -21.67
C PRO A 743 8.88 24.15 -22.23
N VAL A 744 9.27 25.40 -22.00
CA VAL A 744 8.67 26.59 -22.62
C VAL A 744 9.65 27.16 -23.64
N PHE A 745 9.15 27.55 -24.80
CA PHE A 745 9.93 28.15 -25.89
C PHE A 745 9.41 29.56 -26.19
N GLY A 746 10.34 30.48 -26.48
CA GLY A 746 10.09 31.84 -26.95
C GLY A 746 10.96 32.08 -28.19
N ALA A 747 10.36 32.60 -29.27
CA ALA A 747 11.03 32.80 -30.56
C ALA A 747 11.79 31.54 -31.06
N GLY A 748 11.22 30.35 -30.85
CA GLY A 748 11.80 29.07 -31.28
C GLY A 748 12.91 28.49 -30.38
N ALA A 749 13.47 29.28 -29.46
CA ALA A 749 14.48 28.86 -28.49
C ALA A 749 13.87 28.52 -27.13
N ARG A 750 14.53 27.63 -26.36
CA ARG A 750 14.05 27.27 -25.02
C ARG A 750 14.16 28.49 -24.09
N ALA A 751 13.03 28.94 -23.59
CA ALA A 751 12.90 30.13 -22.75
C ALA A 751 12.61 29.79 -21.28
N GLY A 752 12.24 28.56 -20.95
CA GLY A 752 11.99 28.20 -19.55
C GLY A 752 11.34 26.84 -19.35
N GLU A 753 10.62 26.71 -18.24
CA GLU A 753 9.89 25.50 -17.86
C GLU A 753 8.60 25.81 -17.10
N VAL A 754 7.57 25.01 -17.35
CA VAL A 754 6.30 25.06 -16.63
C VAL A 754 6.50 24.60 -15.20
N THR A 755 5.90 25.30 -14.24
CA THR A 755 5.85 24.90 -12.83
C THR A 755 4.51 24.27 -12.47
N SER A 756 3.42 24.90 -12.90
CA SER A 756 2.05 24.48 -12.67
C SER A 756 1.22 24.57 -13.94
N GLY A 757 0.36 23.59 -14.20
CA GLY A 757 -0.50 23.60 -15.37
C GLY A 757 -1.73 22.74 -15.17
N SER A 758 -2.89 23.31 -15.51
CA SER A 758 -4.17 22.64 -15.39
C SER A 758 -5.20 23.23 -16.34
N PHE A 759 -6.27 22.47 -16.58
CA PHE A 759 -7.47 23.01 -17.19
C PHE A 759 -8.19 23.89 -16.16
N ALA A 760 -8.57 25.12 -16.53
CA ALA A 760 -9.30 26.06 -15.67
C ALA A 760 -10.81 25.84 -15.84
N PRO A 761 -11.50 25.19 -14.88
CA PRO A 761 -12.92 24.86 -15.03
C PRO A 761 -13.84 26.08 -15.13
N THR A 762 -13.44 27.23 -14.56
CA THR A 762 -14.21 28.48 -14.64
C THR A 762 -14.04 29.16 -15.99
N LEU A 763 -12.82 29.11 -16.55
CA LEU A 763 -12.44 29.87 -17.74
C LEU A 763 -12.62 29.06 -19.04
N GLY A 764 -12.65 27.73 -18.95
CA GLY A 764 -12.88 26.84 -20.10
C GLY A 764 -11.66 26.58 -20.99
N TYR A 765 -10.46 26.99 -20.56
CA TYR A 765 -9.21 26.78 -21.28
C TYR A 765 -8.05 26.41 -20.33
N THR A 766 -6.93 25.99 -20.90
CA THR A 766 -5.75 25.61 -20.12
C THR A 766 -4.97 26.84 -19.66
N ILE A 767 -4.59 26.86 -18.39
CA ILE A 767 -3.77 27.89 -17.77
C ILE A 767 -2.56 27.26 -17.06
N GLY A 768 -1.54 28.06 -16.78
CA GLY A 768 -0.43 27.61 -15.97
C GLY A 768 0.53 28.72 -15.57
N LEU A 769 1.52 28.32 -14.79
CA LEU A 769 2.66 29.14 -14.35
C LEU A 769 3.94 28.50 -14.89
N ALA A 770 4.90 29.34 -15.28
CA ALA A 770 6.19 28.90 -15.78
C ALA A 770 7.30 29.85 -15.34
N HIS A 771 8.45 29.31 -14.97
CA HIS A 771 9.68 30.09 -14.86
C HIS A 771 10.23 30.27 -16.27
N ILE A 772 10.21 31.51 -16.76
CA ILE A 772 10.69 31.86 -18.10
C ILE A 772 11.69 32.99 -18.03
N ASP A 773 12.55 33.10 -19.03
CA ASP A 773 13.45 34.23 -19.21
C ASP A 773 12.66 35.54 -19.21
N SER A 774 13.17 36.53 -18.50
CA SER A 774 12.48 37.82 -18.30
C SER A 774 12.15 38.53 -19.61
N SER A 775 12.94 38.32 -20.67
CA SER A 775 12.67 38.88 -22.00
C SER A 775 11.34 38.39 -22.62
N PHE A 776 10.82 37.23 -22.17
CA PHE A 776 9.55 36.68 -22.63
C PHE A 776 8.42 36.80 -21.58
N SER A 777 8.66 37.47 -20.45
CA SER A 777 7.75 37.46 -19.30
C SER A 777 6.62 38.50 -19.32
N ALA A 778 6.61 39.40 -20.32
CA ALA A 778 5.60 40.44 -20.43
C ALA A 778 4.23 39.86 -20.88
N PRO A 779 3.11 40.27 -20.26
CA PRO A 779 1.77 39.91 -20.74
C PRO A 779 1.57 40.27 -22.21
N GLY A 780 0.95 39.36 -22.97
CA GLY A 780 0.78 39.48 -24.43
C GLY A 780 1.89 38.80 -25.24
N THR A 781 3.00 38.39 -24.62
CA THR A 781 4.08 37.69 -25.31
C THR A 781 3.65 36.29 -25.74
N GLU A 782 3.88 35.95 -27.00
CA GLU A 782 3.65 34.61 -27.54
C GLU A 782 4.75 33.64 -27.11
N ILE A 783 4.34 32.45 -26.67
CA ILE A 783 5.23 31.35 -26.26
C ILE A 783 4.70 30.02 -26.80
N GLU A 784 5.53 28.99 -26.80
CA GLU A 784 5.12 27.62 -27.06
C GLU A 784 5.45 26.72 -25.86
N ILE A 785 4.59 25.75 -25.58
CA ILE A 785 4.83 24.77 -24.51
C ILE A 785 4.83 23.39 -25.10
N GLU A 786 5.90 22.64 -24.82
CA GLU A 786 6.04 21.27 -25.27
C GLU A 786 5.37 20.30 -24.30
N THR A 787 4.35 19.58 -24.78
CA THR A 787 3.70 18.51 -24.03
C THR A 787 3.68 17.25 -24.88
N ARG A 788 4.16 16.13 -24.33
CA ARG A 788 4.24 14.83 -25.01
C ARG A 788 4.92 14.89 -26.40
N GLY A 789 5.99 15.70 -26.52
CA GLY A 789 6.76 15.85 -27.76
C GLY A 789 6.13 16.74 -28.82
N GLN A 790 5.02 17.41 -28.52
CA GLN A 790 4.36 18.38 -29.42
C GLN A 790 4.33 19.77 -28.78
N ARG A 791 4.56 20.80 -29.60
CA ARG A 791 4.51 22.21 -29.16
C ARG A 791 3.11 22.79 -29.36
N PHE A 792 2.60 23.43 -28.32
CA PHE A 792 1.30 24.08 -28.32
C PHE A 792 1.48 25.59 -28.13
N PRO A 793 0.81 26.44 -28.93
CA PRO A 793 0.92 27.88 -28.81
C PRO A 793 0.18 28.38 -27.57
N GLY A 794 0.82 29.30 -26.86
CA GLY A 794 0.31 29.95 -25.65
C GLY A 794 0.66 31.43 -25.61
N VAL A 795 0.07 32.13 -24.66
CA VAL A 795 0.26 33.57 -24.46
C VAL A 795 0.47 33.86 -22.99
N VAL A 796 1.52 34.62 -22.68
CA VAL A 796 1.78 35.11 -21.33
C VAL A 796 0.70 36.10 -20.92
N THR A 797 0.21 35.99 -19.68
CA THR A 797 -0.90 36.81 -19.16
C THR A 797 -0.62 37.29 -17.75
N SER A 798 -1.46 38.20 -17.25
CA SER A 798 -1.41 38.68 -15.87
C SER A 798 -2.13 37.74 -14.90
N LYS A 799 -1.59 37.59 -13.69
CA LYS A 799 -2.31 37.03 -12.54
C LYS A 799 -3.23 38.10 -11.90
N PRO A 800 -4.38 37.71 -11.32
CA PRO A 800 -4.99 36.37 -11.35
C PRO A 800 -5.67 36.09 -12.69
N PHE A 801 -5.91 34.82 -13.02
CA PHE A 801 -6.67 34.45 -14.24
C PHE A 801 -8.18 34.65 -14.04
N TYR A 802 -8.64 34.46 -12.80
CA TYR A 802 -10.01 34.70 -12.37
C TYR A 802 -10.00 35.62 -11.15
N ARG A 803 -10.88 36.63 -11.16
CA ARG A 803 -11.18 37.47 -10.00
C ARG A 803 -12.69 37.63 -9.90
N ARG A 804 -13.24 37.36 -8.72
CA ARG A 804 -14.65 37.64 -8.44
C ARG A 804 -14.92 39.14 -8.66
N ARG A 805 -15.96 39.47 -9.44
CA ARG A 805 -16.47 40.85 -9.51
C ARG A 805 -17.06 41.22 -8.15
N ALA A 806 -16.62 42.32 -7.57
CA ALA A 806 -17.24 42.84 -6.35
C ALA A 806 -18.74 43.06 -6.62
N LEU A 807 -19.60 42.59 -5.71
CA LEU A 807 -21.00 43.00 -5.70
C LEU A 807 -21.01 44.52 -5.53
N THR A 808 -21.24 45.26 -6.62
CA THR A 808 -21.59 46.67 -6.56
C THR A 808 -22.76 46.76 -5.61
N SER A 809 -22.63 47.56 -4.55
CA SER A 809 -23.74 47.84 -3.65
C SER A 809 -24.92 48.30 -4.49
N LEU A 810 -26.01 47.53 -4.49
CA LEU A 810 -27.34 48.02 -4.84
C LEU A 810 -27.72 49.07 -3.77
N LYS A 811 -27.14 50.27 -3.89
CA LYS A 811 -27.67 51.50 -3.32
C LYS A 811 -28.27 52.26 -4.50
N GLY A 812 -29.60 52.27 -4.59
CA GLY A 812 -30.33 53.10 -5.53
C GLY A 812 -31.26 52.32 -6.46
N ALA A 813 -32.32 51.72 -5.91
CA ALA A 813 -33.62 51.53 -6.54
C ALA A 813 -34.60 50.96 -5.50
N HIS A 814 -34.97 51.81 -4.53
CA HIS A 814 -36.31 51.96 -3.96
C HIS A 814 -36.30 53.22 -3.11
#